data_AF-A0AA88A2L9-F1
#
_entry.id   AF-A0AA88A2L9-F1
#
_cell.length_a   1.000
_cell.length_b   1.000
_cell.length_c   1.000
_cell.angle_alpha   90.00
_cell.angle_beta   90.00
_cell.angle_gamma   90.00
#
_symmetry.space_group_name_H-M   'P 1'
#
loop_
_entity.id
_entity.type
_entity.pdbx_description
1 polymer ?
#
loop_
_entity_poly.entity_id
_entity_poly.type
_entity_poly.pdbx_seq_one_letter_code
_entity_poly.pdbx_strand_id
1 'polypeptide(L)'
;MAVTLRLPSLASLFSPSISGRYPAVLRRRHQLPRPPPFSLRASAQSTTAETDNRVDGGQRSRVQDRAVTPRSQDFNAWYLDVIDSAELADYGPVRGTMVIRPYGYAIWEAIQEYLNVKFKETGHSNMYFPQFIPYSFIEKEASHVEGFSPELALVTIGGGKELEEKLVVRPTSETIVNHMFTQWIHSYRDLPLMINQWANVTRWEMRTKPFVRTLEFLWQEGHTAHASPEEAEKEAIQMIDVYTKFAYEQAAIPVITGRKSKVETFAGADRTYTIEAMMGDRKALQAGTSHNLGQNFSRAFGTQFTDENGQRQHVWQTSWAISTRFVGGIIMTHGDDTGLMLPPRIAPIQVVIVPIWKKDGERAGVLSAASSVKEVLQTAGIKVKLDDSEQRTPGWKFNYWEMKGVPLRIEIGPRDVSSRSVVISRRDVPGKQGKVFGISMEPTILEAYVKDKLDEIQSSLLLQATSFRDSNIVDVSSYDELKAAISEGKWARGPWSASDADELKVKEETGATIRNGFGAFFDVKLRSLSHCRRRLPSLSPSPVSSRRHHHCCCHAYALSCQCRLSLVVIVAGLPLKTVSCDCERQEVKSSRDDENGWIDGETRSQPDFTLSPLPSLSLSLPNSHPNSTNQGSPISLLDATSCFSNSGAAI
;
A
#
# COMPACT_ATOMS: atom_id res chain seq x y z
N MET A 1 26.37 29.47 55.23
CA MET A 1 27.42 29.17 54.21
C MET A 1 27.80 27.70 54.32
N ALA A 2 28.54 27.17 53.33
CA ALA A 2 29.09 25.81 53.26
C ALA A 2 28.10 24.62 53.09
N VAL A 3 27.92 24.23 51.83
CA VAL A 3 28.01 22.86 51.26
C VAL A 3 27.88 21.65 52.20
N THR A 4 27.02 20.69 51.82
CA THR A 4 27.37 19.24 51.93
C THR A 4 26.62 18.39 50.89
N LEU A 5 27.35 17.52 50.18
CA LEU A 5 26.82 16.49 49.26
C LEU A 5 26.72 15.14 49.98
N ARG A 6 25.72 14.31 49.67
CA ARG A 6 25.71 12.87 50.00
C ARG A 6 25.01 12.00 48.94
N LEU A 7 25.75 10.99 48.50
CA LEU A 7 25.28 9.64 48.09
C LEU A 7 25.69 8.66 49.24
N PRO A 8 25.44 7.34 49.22
CA PRO A 8 24.75 6.52 48.21
C PRO A 8 23.68 5.55 48.79
N SER A 9 23.14 4.68 47.91
CA SER A 9 22.78 3.25 48.10
C SER A 9 22.12 2.74 49.41
N LEU A 10 21.07 1.93 49.25
CA LEU A 10 20.69 0.89 50.22
C LEU A 10 20.09 -0.34 49.53
N ALA A 11 20.41 -1.53 50.03
CA ALA A 11 19.86 -2.81 49.59
C ALA A 11 19.70 -3.75 50.80
N SER A 12 18.83 -4.76 50.66
CA SER A 12 18.60 -5.89 51.58
C SER A 12 18.12 -5.61 53.01
N LEU A 13 16.94 -6.15 53.34
CA LEU A 13 16.62 -6.75 54.65
C LEU A 13 15.72 -7.98 54.41
N PHE A 14 15.82 -9.00 55.25
CA PHE A 14 15.10 -10.27 55.13
C PHE A 14 14.89 -10.91 56.51
N SER A 15 13.80 -11.69 56.67
CA SER A 15 13.60 -12.74 57.71
C SER A 15 13.37 -12.28 59.17
N PRO A 16 12.84 -13.16 60.07
CA PRO A 16 11.76 -14.16 59.87
C PRO A 16 10.76 -14.31 61.06
N SER A 17 9.71 -15.15 60.90
CA SER A 17 9.41 -16.35 61.75
C SER A 17 7.95 -16.64 62.23
N ILE A 18 7.57 -17.93 62.13
CA ILE A 18 6.82 -18.80 63.09
C ILE A 18 5.26 -18.84 63.20
N SER A 19 4.74 -20.07 62.97
CA SER A 19 3.55 -20.76 63.55
C SER A 19 2.10 -20.54 63.03
N GLY A 20 1.29 -21.62 63.11
CA GLY A 20 -0.17 -21.64 62.93
C GLY A 20 -0.71 -22.90 62.21
N ARG A 21 -1.58 -23.71 62.86
CA ARG A 21 -2.34 -24.83 62.25
C ARG A 21 -3.83 -24.77 62.66
N TYR A 22 -4.71 -25.04 61.69
CA TYR A 22 -6.02 -25.74 61.74
C TYR A 22 -6.82 -25.88 63.06
N PRO A 23 -8.16 -25.70 63.03
CA PRO A 23 -9.04 -26.78 62.54
C PRO A 23 -10.27 -26.33 61.69
N ALA A 24 -11.13 -27.30 61.33
CA ALA A 24 -12.36 -27.13 60.53
C ALA A 24 -13.57 -27.83 61.20
N VAL A 25 -14.82 -27.56 60.77
CA VAL A 25 -16.01 -28.45 60.99
C VAL A 25 -17.21 -28.11 60.05
N LEU A 26 -18.25 -28.97 60.03
CA LEU A 26 -19.19 -29.24 58.92
C LEU A 26 -20.51 -28.42 58.83
N ARG A 27 -21.03 -28.34 57.58
CA ARG A 27 -22.44 -28.44 57.08
C ARG A 27 -23.65 -28.34 58.05
N ARG A 28 -24.68 -27.57 57.66
CA ARG A 28 -26.02 -28.10 57.22
C ARG A 28 -26.90 -27.06 56.47
N ARG A 29 -28.10 -27.47 56.03
CA ARG A 29 -29.03 -26.77 55.09
C ARG A 29 -30.08 -25.88 55.78
N HIS A 30 -30.64 -24.90 55.05
CA HIS A 30 -32.08 -24.59 55.02
C HIS A 30 -32.53 -23.99 53.67
N GLN A 31 -33.80 -23.58 53.54
CA GLN A 31 -34.64 -23.42 52.32
C GLN A 31 -35.71 -22.33 52.59
N LEU A 32 -36.41 -21.65 51.66
CA LEU A 32 -36.67 -21.66 50.19
C LEU A 32 -36.92 -20.15 49.78
N PRO A 33 -37.63 -19.68 48.70
CA PRO A 33 -38.26 -20.29 47.52
C PRO A 33 -37.84 -19.67 46.15
N ARG A 34 -38.54 -20.01 45.05
CA ARG A 34 -38.51 -19.35 43.72
C ARG A 34 -39.93 -18.92 43.28
N PRO A 35 -40.10 -17.82 42.51
CA PRO A 35 -41.34 -17.53 41.78
C PRO A 35 -41.45 -18.32 40.45
N PRO A 36 -42.66 -18.42 39.84
CA PRO A 36 -42.93 -19.32 38.69
C PRO A 36 -42.81 -18.65 37.31
N PRO A 37 -42.74 -19.44 36.21
CA PRO A 37 -42.88 -18.94 34.84
C PRO A 37 -44.36 -18.71 34.48
N PHE A 38 -44.64 -17.65 33.71
CA PHE A 38 -45.94 -17.44 33.07
C PHE A 38 -45.82 -17.61 31.55
N SER A 39 -46.81 -18.26 30.94
CA SER A 39 -46.95 -18.37 29.49
C SER A 39 -48.31 -17.82 29.05
N LEU A 40 -48.33 -17.07 27.96
CA LEU A 40 -49.55 -16.66 27.27
C LEU A 40 -49.35 -16.73 25.75
N ARG A 41 -50.41 -17.13 25.04
CA ARG A 41 -50.47 -17.20 23.58
C ARG A 41 -51.15 -15.96 23.02
N ALA A 42 -50.63 -15.44 21.92
CA ALA A 42 -51.36 -14.66 20.90
C ALA A 42 -50.74 -15.04 19.54
N SER A 43 -51.35 -15.99 18.82
CA SER A 43 -52.32 -15.73 17.73
C SER A 43 -51.65 -15.20 16.45
N ALA A 44 -51.38 -16.11 15.51
CA ALA A 44 -50.95 -15.76 14.17
C ALA A 44 -52.17 -15.51 13.26
N GLN A 45 -52.05 -14.52 12.38
CA GLN A 45 -52.78 -14.44 11.10
C GLN A 45 -51.78 -14.05 10.00
N SER A 46 -52.06 -14.44 8.75
CA SER A 46 -51.02 -14.67 7.74
C SER A 46 -51.29 -14.02 6.38
N THR A 47 -50.34 -13.23 5.90
CA THR A 47 -50.10 -12.82 4.50
C THR A 47 -48.70 -12.19 4.44
N THR A 48 -47.73 -12.58 3.59
CA THR A 48 -47.63 -13.64 2.59
C THR A 48 -46.17 -14.16 2.49
N ALA A 49 -45.97 -15.31 1.85
CA ALA A 49 -44.67 -15.87 1.42
C ALA A 49 -43.92 -14.94 0.43
N GLU A 50 -42.62 -15.06 0.09
CA GLU A 50 -41.48 -15.95 0.41
C GLU A 50 -40.18 -15.20 -0.04
N THR A 51 -38.91 -15.52 0.25
CA THR A 51 -38.22 -16.76 0.69
C THR A 51 -37.16 -16.47 1.77
N ASP A 52 -37.07 -17.31 2.82
CA ASP A 52 -36.02 -17.25 3.87
C ASP A 52 -34.96 -18.34 3.65
N ASN A 53 -33.71 -17.95 3.37
CA ASN A 53 -32.62 -18.87 3.06
C ASN A 53 -31.72 -19.06 4.29
N ARG A 54 -32.15 -19.93 5.21
CA ARG A 54 -31.51 -20.13 6.52
C ARG A 54 -30.10 -20.69 6.42
N VAL A 55 -29.15 -20.00 7.03
CA VAL A 55 -27.76 -20.46 7.19
C VAL A 55 -27.69 -21.42 8.38
N ASP A 56 -27.57 -22.72 8.11
CA ASP A 56 -27.42 -23.74 9.14
C ASP A 56 -25.99 -23.76 9.74
N GLY A 57 -25.91 -23.93 11.06
CA GLY A 57 -24.73 -23.73 11.90
C GLY A 57 -23.75 -24.92 11.93
N GLY A 58 -23.49 -25.54 10.78
CA GLY A 58 -22.60 -26.71 10.68
C GLY A 58 -21.10 -26.37 10.71
N GLN A 59 -20.34 -27.02 11.59
CA GLN A 59 -18.86 -26.99 11.55
C GLN A 59 -18.35 -27.61 10.25
N ARG A 60 -17.99 -26.79 9.26
CA ARG A 60 -17.43 -27.26 7.99
C ARG A 60 -15.94 -27.52 8.10
N SER A 61 -15.54 -28.77 7.78
CA SER A 61 -14.17 -29.07 7.36
C SER A 61 -13.85 -28.26 6.10
N ARG A 62 -13.04 -27.20 6.24
CA ARG A 62 -12.91 -26.12 5.25
C ARG A 62 -12.10 -26.45 3.97
N VAL A 63 -11.69 -27.71 3.75
CA VAL A 63 -11.10 -28.14 2.46
C VAL A 63 -11.84 -29.36 1.91
N GLN A 64 -12.99 -29.08 1.28
CA GLN A 64 -13.58 -29.91 0.24
C GLN A 64 -13.19 -29.33 -1.13
N ASP A 65 -13.23 -30.13 -2.19
CA ASP A 65 -12.81 -29.77 -3.56
C ASP A 65 -13.77 -28.77 -4.25
N ARG A 66 -13.89 -27.56 -3.70
CA ARG A 66 -14.46 -26.42 -4.41
C ARG A 66 -13.40 -25.85 -5.34
N ALA A 67 -13.56 -26.10 -6.64
CA ALA A 67 -12.92 -25.26 -7.64
C ALA A 67 -13.40 -23.81 -7.47
N VAL A 68 -12.50 -22.85 -7.62
CA VAL A 68 -12.85 -21.42 -7.60
C VAL A 68 -13.74 -21.10 -8.81
N THR A 69 -14.66 -20.14 -8.67
CA THR A 69 -15.46 -19.67 -9.80
C THR A 69 -14.53 -19.18 -10.92
N PRO A 70 -14.70 -19.57 -12.19
CA PRO A 70 -13.85 -19.07 -13.27
C PRO A 70 -13.97 -17.55 -13.43
N ARG A 71 -12.84 -16.85 -13.66
CA ARG A 71 -12.79 -15.38 -13.83
C ARG A 71 -13.66 -14.87 -14.97
N SER A 72 -13.89 -15.70 -15.99
CA SER A 72 -14.77 -15.43 -17.14
C SER A 72 -16.27 -15.53 -16.82
N GLN A 73 -16.64 -16.14 -15.69
CA GLN A 73 -18.03 -16.27 -15.23
C GLN A 73 -18.38 -15.17 -14.23
N ASP A 74 -17.62 -15.04 -13.13
CA ASP A 74 -17.73 -13.92 -12.19
C ASP A 74 -16.40 -13.66 -11.48
N PHE A 75 -15.74 -12.56 -11.85
CA PHE A 75 -14.48 -12.11 -11.27
C PHE A 75 -14.59 -11.70 -9.79
N ASN A 76 -15.78 -11.33 -9.29
CA ASN A 76 -15.98 -11.03 -7.88
C ASN A 76 -16.15 -12.30 -7.04
N ALA A 77 -16.93 -13.28 -7.52
CA ALA A 77 -17.01 -14.59 -6.89
C ALA A 77 -15.62 -15.26 -6.84
N TRP A 78 -14.94 -15.33 -7.99
CA TRP A 78 -13.55 -15.82 -8.11
C TRP A 78 -12.62 -15.19 -7.06
N TYR A 79 -12.63 -13.86 -6.94
CA TYR A 79 -11.77 -13.13 -6.01
C TYR A 79 -12.01 -13.50 -4.54
N LEU A 80 -13.26 -13.75 -4.16
CA LEU A 80 -13.62 -14.17 -2.81
C LEU A 80 -13.32 -15.66 -2.58
N ASP A 81 -13.58 -16.51 -3.56
CA ASP A 81 -13.24 -17.94 -3.52
C ASP A 81 -11.72 -18.14 -3.33
N VAL A 82 -10.89 -17.35 -4.02
CA VAL A 82 -9.43 -17.36 -3.86
C VAL A 82 -9.00 -16.90 -2.46
N ILE A 83 -9.66 -15.89 -1.87
CA ILE A 83 -9.31 -15.39 -0.52
C ILE A 83 -9.61 -16.42 0.58
N ASP A 84 -10.74 -17.12 0.52
CA ASP A 84 -11.06 -18.20 1.47
C ASP A 84 -10.17 -19.43 1.22
N SER A 85 -10.07 -19.88 -0.04
CA SER A 85 -9.35 -21.12 -0.41
C SER A 85 -7.83 -21.02 -0.24
N ALA A 86 -7.23 -19.85 -0.52
CA ALA A 86 -5.82 -19.59 -0.24
C ALA A 86 -5.57 -19.12 1.21
N GLU A 87 -6.61 -19.08 2.05
CA GLU A 87 -6.55 -18.76 3.48
C GLU A 87 -5.91 -17.40 3.79
N LEU A 88 -6.33 -16.35 3.06
CA LEU A 88 -5.75 -15.00 3.15
C LEU A 88 -6.45 -14.12 4.19
N ALA A 89 -7.78 -14.15 4.24
CA ALA A 89 -8.58 -13.39 5.21
C ALA A 89 -9.96 -14.04 5.42
N ASP A 90 -10.48 -13.93 6.64
CA ASP A 90 -11.90 -14.15 6.96
C ASP A 90 -12.64 -12.80 7.05
N TYR A 91 -13.96 -12.79 6.86
CA TYR A 91 -14.78 -11.63 7.21
C TYR A 91 -14.79 -11.41 8.73
N GLY A 92 -14.68 -10.15 9.16
CA GLY A 92 -14.79 -9.79 10.57
C GLY A 92 -16.22 -9.90 11.11
N PRO A 93 -16.40 -9.98 12.44
CA PRO A 93 -17.73 -9.99 13.07
C PRO A 93 -18.47 -8.65 12.93
N VAL A 94 -17.76 -7.57 12.61
CA VAL A 94 -18.33 -6.27 12.25
C VAL A 94 -18.39 -6.18 10.72
N ARG A 95 -19.54 -5.78 10.18
CA ARG A 95 -19.70 -5.61 8.72
C ARG A 95 -18.62 -4.68 8.19
N GLY A 96 -17.86 -5.17 7.21
CA GLY A 96 -16.86 -4.39 6.50
C GLY A 96 -15.44 -4.47 7.06
N THR A 97 -15.21 -5.09 8.21
CA THR A 97 -13.86 -5.44 8.68
C THR A 97 -13.46 -6.84 8.20
N MET A 98 -12.17 -7.18 8.31
CA MET A 98 -11.62 -8.48 7.92
C MET A 98 -10.59 -8.95 8.96
N VAL A 99 -10.56 -10.26 9.22
CA VAL A 99 -9.49 -10.90 9.99
C VAL A 99 -8.45 -11.39 8.99
N ILE A 100 -7.37 -10.63 8.81
CA ILE A 100 -6.26 -11.05 7.93
C ILE A 100 -5.60 -12.28 8.56
N ARG A 101 -5.61 -13.41 7.85
CA ARG A 101 -5.01 -14.67 8.31
C ARG A 101 -3.48 -14.63 8.11
N PRO A 102 -2.68 -15.46 8.82
CA PRO A 102 -1.23 -15.37 8.76
C PRO A 102 -0.61 -15.40 7.35
N TYR A 103 -1.21 -16.12 6.39
CA TYR A 103 -0.69 -16.16 5.02
C TYR A 103 -0.98 -14.87 4.24
N GLY A 104 -2.13 -14.22 4.46
CA GLY A 104 -2.43 -12.89 3.92
C GLY A 104 -1.66 -11.77 4.63
N TYR A 105 -1.40 -11.92 5.93
CA TYR A 105 -0.62 -10.96 6.70
C TYR A 105 0.86 -10.99 6.32
N ALA A 106 1.44 -12.17 6.11
CA ALA A 106 2.82 -12.30 5.63
C ALA A 106 3.07 -11.69 4.24
N ILE A 107 2.02 -11.57 3.40
CA ILE A 107 2.10 -10.80 2.15
C ILE A 107 2.22 -9.30 2.44
N TRP A 108 1.46 -8.77 3.43
CA TRP A 108 1.58 -7.39 3.88
C TRP A 108 2.90 -7.10 4.60
N GLU A 109 3.42 -8.04 5.39
CA GLU A 109 4.76 -7.95 6.01
C GLU A 109 5.86 -7.83 4.94
N ALA A 110 5.82 -8.63 3.87
CA ALA A 110 6.79 -8.51 2.76
C ALA A 110 6.73 -7.16 2.02
N ILE A 111 5.55 -6.52 1.96
CA ILE A 111 5.39 -5.14 1.45
C ILE A 111 6.00 -4.14 2.44
N GLN A 112 5.71 -4.32 3.74
CA GLN A 112 6.22 -3.49 4.82
C GLN A 112 7.74 -3.53 4.91
N GLU A 113 8.37 -4.71 4.88
CA GLU A 113 9.82 -4.89 4.95
C GLU A 113 10.56 -4.11 3.86
N TYR A 114 10.19 -4.31 2.58
CA TYR A 114 10.84 -3.60 1.46
C TYR A 114 10.66 -2.09 1.58
N LEU A 115 9.43 -1.62 1.78
CA LEU A 115 9.13 -0.19 1.78
C LEU A 115 9.72 0.53 3.00
N ASN A 116 9.70 -0.07 4.18
CA ASN A 116 10.35 0.44 5.39
C ASN A 116 11.87 0.60 5.21
N VAL A 117 12.52 -0.26 4.43
CA VAL A 117 13.92 -0.06 4.03
C VAL A 117 14.06 1.10 3.05
N LYS A 118 13.18 1.23 2.05
CA LYS A 118 13.25 2.32 1.05
C LYS A 118 12.97 3.70 1.64
N PHE A 119 12.07 3.83 2.61
CA PHE A 119 11.85 5.10 3.30
C PHE A 119 13.10 5.50 4.10
N LYS A 120 13.75 4.55 4.80
CA LYS A 120 15.03 4.80 5.50
C LYS A 120 16.17 5.14 4.56
N GLU A 121 16.27 4.52 3.38
CA GLU A 121 17.23 4.90 2.33
C GLU A 121 17.06 6.35 1.85
N THR A 122 15.86 6.93 2.02
CA THR A 122 15.56 8.34 1.70
C THR A 122 15.61 9.30 2.90
N GLY A 123 15.98 8.81 4.09
CA GLY A 123 16.10 9.63 5.32
C GLY A 123 14.85 9.71 6.20
N HIS A 124 13.76 9.01 5.85
CA HIS A 124 12.54 8.99 6.64
C HIS A 124 12.69 8.20 7.95
N SER A 125 12.14 8.76 9.04
CA SER A 125 12.10 8.11 10.35
C SER A 125 10.71 7.57 10.68
N ASN A 126 10.64 6.36 11.25
CA ASN A 126 9.37 5.81 11.72
C ASN A 126 8.95 6.42 13.07
N MET A 127 7.65 6.55 13.23
CA MET A 127 6.96 7.12 14.39
C MET A 127 5.59 6.43 14.59
N TYR A 128 4.81 6.88 15.56
CA TYR A 128 3.42 6.45 15.75
C TYR A 128 2.57 7.55 16.43
N PHE A 129 1.47 7.93 15.81
CA PHE A 129 0.43 8.78 16.41
C PHE A 129 -0.74 7.95 16.98
N PRO A 130 -1.39 8.41 18.07
CA PRO A 130 -2.61 7.80 18.61
C PRO A 130 -3.72 7.59 17.57
N GLN A 131 -4.54 6.55 17.78
CA GLN A 131 -5.69 6.23 16.92
C GLN A 131 -6.86 7.21 17.10
N PHE A 132 -6.97 7.85 18.26
CA PHE A 132 -8.04 8.81 18.57
C PHE A 132 -7.56 10.25 18.34
N ILE A 133 -8.35 11.01 17.59
CA ILE A 133 -8.12 12.42 17.26
C ILE A 133 -9.24 13.26 17.88
N PRO A 134 -8.98 14.41 18.53
CA PRO A 134 -10.02 15.31 19.02
C PRO A 134 -10.93 15.81 17.89
N TYR A 135 -12.25 15.86 18.08
CA TYR A 135 -13.18 16.31 17.02
C TYR A 135 -12.88 17.76 16.58
N SER A 136 -12.46 18.62 17.51
CA SER A 136 -12.05 20.01 17.23
C SER A 136 -10.83 20.14 16.29
N PHE A 137 -10.09 19.06 16.05
CA PHE A 137 -8.99 19.05 15.07
C PHE A 137 -9.53 18.82 13.64
N ILE A 138 -10.62 18.08 13.49
CA ILE A 138 -11.29 17.85 12.20
C ILE A 138 -12.09 19.10 11.78
N GLU A 139 -12.71 19.81 12.72
CA GLU A 139 -13.40 21.08 12.45
C GLU A 139 -12.46 22.16 11.88
N LYS A 140 -11.18 22.15 12.30
CA LYS A 140 -10.13 23.03 11.74
C LYS A 140 -9.73 22.66 10.31
N GLU A 141 -9.77 21.38 9.94
CA GLU A 141 -9.55 20.92 8.57
C GLU A 141 -10.76 21.28 7.69
N ALA A 142 -11.98 20.92 8.12
CA ALA A 142 -13.20 21.11 7.36
C ALA A 142 -13.55 22.60 7.10
N SER A 143 -13.07 23.52 7.95
CA SER A 143 -13.20 24.98 7.73
C SER A 143 -12.21 25.56 6.71
N HIS A 144 -11.21 24.79 6.27
CA HIS A 144 -10.20 25.18 5.28
C HIS A 144 -10.21 24.30 4.02
N VAL A 145 -10.84 23.11 4.06
CA VAL A 145 -10.88 22.13 2.98
C VAL A 145 -12.33 21.90 2.53
N GLU A 146 -12.75 22.62 1.48
CA GLU A 146 -14.08 22.51 0.90
C GLU A 146 -14.34 21.08 0.37
N GLY A 147 -15.52 20.53 0.64
CA GLY A 147 -15.90 19.18 0.22
C GLY A 147 -15.43 18.03 1.11
N PHE A 148 -14.78 18.31 2.26
CA PHE A 148 -14.45 17.28 3.25
C PHE A 148 -15.74 16.74 3.91
N SER A 149 -16.29 15.65 3.35
CA SER A 149 -17.45 14.90 3.88
C SER A 149 -16.96 13.57 4.46
N PRO A 150 -16.62 13.50 5.75
CA PRO A 150 -15.81 12.40 6.25
C PRO A 150 -16.66 11.23 6.75
N GLU A 151 -16.34 10.03 6.27
CA GLU A 151 -16.91 8.76 6.74
C GLU A 151 -16.34 8.39 8.14
N LEU A 152 -16.63 9.18 9.17
CA LEU A 152 -16.05 9.04 10.51
C LEU A 152 -16.73 7.96 11.36
N ALA A 153 -15.92 7.18 12.08
CA ALA A 153 -16.35 6.57 13.33
C ALA A 153 -16.06 7.52 14.50
N LEU A 154 -17.06 7.74 15.37
CA LEU A 154 -16.96 8.59 16.56
C LEU A 154 -17.05 7.77 17.84
N VAL A 155 -16.19 8.09 18.81
CA VAL A 155 -16.30 7.66 20.20
C VAL A 155 -16.90 8.82 20.99
N THR A 156 -18.16 8.65 21.40
CA THR A 156 -18.89 9.62 22.23
C THR A 156 -18.97 9.19 23.70
N ILE A 157 -18.72 7.92 24.01
CA ILE A 157 -18.80 7.34 25.35
C ILE A 157 -17.49 6.66 25.70
N GLY A 158 -16.88 7.03 26.83
CA GLY A 158 -15.67 6.42 27.38
C GLY A 158 -15.89 6.06 28.86
N GLY A 159 -15.44 4.87 29.27
CA GLY A 159 -15.59 4.40 30.65
C GLY A 159 -17.04 4.31 31.16
N GLY A 160 -18.03 4.28 30.26
CA GLY A 160 -19.46 4.30 30.60
C GLY A 160 -20.07 5.69 30.82
N LYS A 161 -19.34 6.77 30.50
CA LYS A 161 -19.84 8.16 30.51
C LYS A 161 -19.73 8.79 29.12
N GLU A 162 -20.63 9.71 28.81
CA GLU A 162 -20.45 10.61 27.66
C GLU A 162 -19.21 11.48 27.84
N LEU A 163 -18.48 11.75 26.75
CA LEU A 163 -17.25 12.52 26.74
C LEU A 163 -17.52 14.01 26.52
N GLU A 164 -16.78 14.88 27.21
CA GLU A 164 -16.87 16.34 27.06
C GLU A 164 -16.48 16.81 25.65
N GLU A 165 -15.44 16.20 25.06
CA GLU A 165 -15.13 16.28 23.63
C GLU A 165 -15.28 14.90 22.98
N LYS A 166 -15.94 14.84 21.82
CA LYS A 166 -16.05 13.62 21.01
C LYS A 166 -14.68 13.28 20.43
N LEU A 167 -14.34 12.00 20.39
CA LEU A 167 -13.10 11.54 19.75
C LEU A 167 -13.41 10.86 18.42
N VAL A 168 -12.55 11.09 17.44
CA VAL A 168 -12.63 10.53 16.09
C VAL A 168 -11.66 9.35 16.00
N VAL A 169 -12.13 8.21 15.49
CA VAL A 169 -11.23 7.11 15.12
C VAL A 169 -10.57 7.45 13.80
N ARG A 170 -9.23 7.55 13.77
CA ARG A 170 -8.39 7.99 12.65
C ARG A 170 -8.91 7.54 11.26
N PRO A 171 -9.41 8.47 10.42
CA PRO A 171 -9.62 8.22 8.99
C PRO A 171 -8.33 8.48 8.18
N THR A 172 -7.45 9.33 8.70
CA THR A 172 -6.17 9.82 8.15
C THR A 172 -5.48 10.61 9.28
N SER A 173 -4.15 10.77 9.29
CA SER A 173 -3.46 11.44 10.43
C SER A 173 -3.15 12.92 10.24
N GLU A 174 -3.44 13.52 9.08
CA GLU A 174 -3.06 14.90 8.72
C GLU A 174 -3.26 15.91 9.87
N THR A 175 -4.41 15.87 10.55
CA THR A 175 -4.75 16.85 11.60
C THR A 175 -3.95 16.67 12.90
N ILE A 176 -3.72 15.44 13.35
CA ILE A 176 -2.88 15.15 14.53
C ILE A 176 -1.38 15.33 14.22
N VAL A 177 -0.95 15.01 13.00
CA VAL A 177 0.40 15.30 12.49
C VAL A 177 0.65 16.81 12.50
N ASN A 178 -0.24 17.61 11.91
CA ASN A 178 -0.08 19.06 11.79
C ASN A 178 -0.08 19.78 13.15
N HIS A 179 -0.95 19.35 14.07
CA HIS A 179 -0.91 19.86 15.45
C HIS A 179 0.48 19.69 16.08
N MET A 180 1.08 18.51 15.93
CA MET A 180 2.39 18.20 16.50
C MET A 180 3.55 18.85 15.73
N PHE A 181 3.47 18.96 14.39
CA PHE A 181 4.40 19.78 13.60
C PHE A 181 4.45 21.24 14.09
N THR A 182 3.32 21.81 14.49
CA THR A 182 3.27 23.17 15.07
C THR A 182 4.00 23.26 16.41
N GLN A 183 4.14 22.15 17.15
CA GLN A 183 4.91 22.08 18.40
C GLN A 183 6.40 21.74 18.20
N TRP A 184 6.79 21.18 17.06
CA TRP A 184 8.15 20.69 16.81
C TRP A 184 8.97 21.57 15.87
N ILE A 185 8.31 22.30 14.96
CA ILE A 185 8.96 23.11 13.93
C ILE A 185 8.96 24.58 14.37
N HIS A 186 10.13 25.17 14.54
CA HIS A 186 10.30 26.56 14.97
C HIS A 186 11.28 27.35 14.08
N SER A 187 12.26 26.68 13.48
CA SER A 187 13.36 27.23 12.69
C SER A 187 13.58 26.41 11.42
N TYR A 188 14.22 27.01 10.41
CA TYR A 188 14.69 26.30 9.21
C TYR A 188 15.60 25.09 9.52
N ARG A 189 16.21 25.06 10.71
CA ARG A 189 17.07 23.96 11.20
C ARG A 189 16.30 22.71 11.63
N ASP A 190 14.99 22.82 11.82
CA ASP A 190 14.10 21.72 12.17
C ASP A 190 13.55 21.04 10.89
N LEU A 191 14.02 21.47 9.71
CA LEU A 191 13.56 21.05 8.38
C LEU A 191 14.72 20.45 7.56
N PRO A 192 14.47 19.50 6.64
CA PRO A 192 13.15 18.88 6.40
C PRO A 192 12.81 17.84 7.47
N LEU A 193 11.58 17.89 7.98
CA LEU A 193 11.05 16.91 8.93
C LEU A 193 10.34 15.80 8.14
N MET A 194 10.89 14.60 8.16
CA MET A 194 10.52 13.49 7.27
C MET A 194 10.12 12.26 8.09
N ILE A 195 8.81 12.05 8.27
CA ILE A 195 8.25 11.07 9.21
C ILE A 195 7.28 10.08 8.54
N ASN A 196 7.24 8.85 9.04
CA ASN A 196 6.41 7.77 8.51
C ASN A 196 5.78 6.93 9.63
N GLN A 197 4.55 6.45 9.45
CA GLN A 197 3.96 5.44 10.34
C GLN A 197 3.28 4.30 9.59
N TRP A 198 3.25 3.14 10.24
CA TRP A 198 2.45 1.98 9.84
C TRP A 198 1.31 1.83 10.84
N ALA A 199 0.07 1.86 10.36
CA ALA A 199 -1.11 2.07 11.20
C ALA A 199 -2.36 1.39 10.64
N ASN A 200 -3.37 1.22 11.49
CA ASN A 200 -4.75 1.00 11.06
C ASN A 200 -5.48 2.34 10.85
N VAL A 201 -6.46 2.31 9.94
CA VAL A 201 -7.37 3.41 9.62
C VAL A 201 -8.80 2.90 9.66
N THR A 202 -9.72 3.77 10.07
CA THR A 202 -11.17 3.52 10.03
C THR A 202 -11.86 4.55 9.13
N ARG A 203 -12.56 4.09 8.11
CA ARG A 203 -13.45 4.89 7.25
C ARG A 203 -14.78 4.14 7.12
N TRP A 204 -15.91 4.80 7.30
CA TRP A 204 -17.24 4.18 7.44
C TRP A 204 -17.84 3.67 6.11
N GLU A 205 -17.11 2.77 5.49
CA GLU A 205 -17.26 2.32 4.11
C GLU A 205 -18.52 1.46 3.88
N MET A 206 -19.51 2.01 3.18
CA MET A 206 -20.81 1.36 2.99
C MET A 206 -20.77 0.12 2.07
N ARG A 207 -19.78 0.01 1.18
CA ARG A 207 -19.62 -1.09 0.20
C ARG A 207 -18.19 -1.64 0.22
N THR A 208 -18.00 -2.74 0.95
CA THR A 208 -16.68 -3.31 1.21
C THR A 208 -16.35 -4.55 0.37
N LYS A 209 -15.10 -4.66 -0.09
CA LYS A 209 -14.47 -5.84 -0.70
C LYS A 209 -13.14 -6.07 0.02
N PRO A 210 -12.87 -7.27 0.61
CA PRO A 210 -11.67 -7.54 1.40
C PRO A 210 -10.39 -7.09 0.70
N PHE A 211 -9.41 -6.59 1.48
CA PHE A 211 -8.20 -5.87 1.05
C PHE A 211 -8.46 -4.57 0.26
N VAL A 212 -9.31 -4.58 -0.77
CA VAL A 212 -9.50 -3.47 -1.73
C VAL A 212 -10.16 -2.23 -1.10
N ARG A 213 -11.23 -2.44 -0.32
CA ARG A 213 -12.04 -1.38 0.31
C ARG A 213 -12.73 -1.99 1.54
N THR A 214 -12.25 -1.70 2.73
CA THR A 214 -12.79 -2.21 4.01
C THR A 214 -12.97 -1.07 5.01
N LEU A 215 -13.84 -1.25 6.00
CA LEU A 215 -14.15 -0.25 7.01
C LEU A 215 -12.93 0.02 7.91
N GLU A 216 -12.22 -1.06 8.27
CA GLU A 216 -10.87 -0.99 8.83
C GLU A 216 -9.88 -1.57 7.82
N PHE A 217 -8.74 -0.91 7.65
CA PHE A 217 -7.63 -1.42 6.85
C PHE A 217 -6.27 -1.03 7.45
N LEU A 218 -5.25 -1.84 7.16
CA LEU A 218 -3.86 -1.51 7.47
C LEU A 218 -3.24 -0.72 6.33
N TRP A 219 -2.46 0.30 6.68
CA TRP A 219 -1.75 1.14 5.72
C TRP A 219 -0.41 1.65 6.24
N GLN A 220 0.30 2.33 5.36
CA GLN A 220 1.40 3.20 5.68
C GLN A 220 1.05 4.61 5.19
N GLU A 221 1.38 5.60 6.02
CA GLU A 221 1.28 7.02 5.70
C GLU A 221 2.58 7.73 6.10
N GLY A 222 3.17 8.43 5.14
CA GLY A 222 4.29 9.34 5.32
C GLY A 222 3.79 10.76 5.28
N HIS A 223 4.41 11.62 6.09
CA HIS A 223 4.07 13.03 6.20
C HIS A 223 5.38 13.83 6.31
N THR A 224 5.50 14.94 5.60
CA THR A 224 6.73 15.73 5.58
C THR A 224 6.48 17.24 5.71
N ALA A 225 7.49 17.96 6.18
CA ALA A 225 7.55 19.42 6.17
C ALA A 225 8.92 19.90 5.66
N HIS A 226 8.91 20.89 4.78
CA HIS A 226 10.06 21.44 4.06
C HIS A 226 10.07 22.98 4.11
N ALA A 227 11.22 23.58 3.82
CA ALA A 227 11.39 25.03 3.81
C ALA A 227 10.91 25.67 2.49
N SER A 228 10.98 24.93 1.38
CA SER A 228 10.67 25.41 0.02
C SER A 228 9.63 24.56 -0.71
N PRO A 229 8.89 25.13 -1.71
CA PRO A 229 7.98 24.35 -2.54
C PRO A 229 8.72 23.36 -3.46
N GLU A 230 9.96 23.66 -3.86
CA GLU A 230 10.80 22.78 -4.67
C GLU A 230 11.17 21.49 -3.93
N GLU A 231 11.46 21.56 -2.64
CA GLU A 231 11.72 20.39 -1.79
C GLU A 231 10.47 19.52 -1.62
N ALA A 232 9.31 20.12 -1.35
CA ALA A 232 8.05 19.40 -1.21
C ALA A 232 7.61 18.74 -2.53
N GLU A 233 7.77 19.41 -3.68
CA GLU A 233 7.47 18.81 -4.98
C GLU A 233 8.43 17.67 -5.32
N LYS A 234 9.72 17.83 -5.02
CA LYS A 234 10.73 16.79 -5.18
C LYS A 234 10.41 15.57 -4.32
N GLU A 235 10.05 15.75 -3.06
CA GLU A 235 9.66 14.67 -2.14
C GLU A 235 8.41 13.94 -2.62
N ALA A 236 7.36 14.68 -3.01
CA ALA A 236 6.13 14.09 -3.54
C ALA A 236 6.38 13.22 -4.79
N ILE A 237 7.30 13.65 -5.67
CA ILE A 237 7.75 12.87 -6.84
C ILE A 237 8.61 11.67 -6.39
N GLN A 238 9.55 11.86 -5.47
CA GLN A 238 10.45 10.81 -5.00
C GLN A 238 9.68 9.62 -4.39
N MET A 239 8.57 9.89 -3.68
CA MET A 239 7.74 8.83 -3.10
C MET A 239 6.84 8.11 -4.10
N ILE A 240 6.32 8.82 -5.13
CA ILE A 240 5.60 8.12 -6.19
C ILE A 240 6.54 7.26 -7.06
N ASP A 241 7.81 7.66 -7.21
CA ASP A 241 8.86 6.85 -7.83
C ASP A 241 9.23 5.63 -6.98
N VAL A 242 9.33 5.75 -5.64
CA VAL A 242 9.53 4.60 -4.73
C VAL A 242 8.38 3.59 -4.85
N TYR A 243 7.12 4.06 -4.86
CA TYR A 243 5.97 3.17 -5.07
C TYR A 243 5.92 2.57 -6.48
N THR A 244 6.27 3.33 -7.52
CA THR A 244 6.40 2.83 -8.90
C THR A 244 7.43 1.71 -8.95
N LYS A 245 8.62 1.93 -8.37
CA LYS A 245 9.70 0.95 -8.31
C LYS A 245 9.30 -0.32 -7.57
N PHE A 246 8.64 -0.19 -6.42
CA PHE A 246 8.08 -1.32 -5.67
C PHE A 246 7.09 -2.14 -6.52
N ALA A 247 6.18 -1.47 -7.23
CA ALA A 247 5.16 -2.12 -8.05
C ALA A 247 5.78 -3.00 -9.16
N TYR A 248 6.74 -2.47 -9.91
CA TYR A 248 7.44 -3.21 -10.96
C TYR A 248 8.43 -4.25 -10.39
N GLU A 249 9.32 -3.88 -9.46
CA GLU A 249 10.41 -4.76 -9.00
C GLU A 249 9.95 -5.88 -8.07
N GLN A 250 8.98 -5.63 -7.18
CA GLN A 250 8.60 -6.57 -6.12
C GLN A 250 7.27 -7.23 -6.43
N ALA A 251 6.24 -6.45 -6.74
CA ALA A 251 4.89 -6.95 -6.98
C ALA A 251 4.63 -7.41 -8.43
N ALA A 252 5.56 -7.17 -9.36
CA ALA A 252 5.39 -7.46 -10.79
C ALA A 252 4.12 -6.83 -11.42
N ILE A 253 3.61 -5.73 -10.85
CA ILE A 253 2.42 -5.01 -11.35
C ILE A 253 2.86 -3.81 -12.21
N PRO A 254 2.48 -3.75 -13.49
CA PRO A 254 2.91 -2.71 -14.40
C PRO A 254 2.03 -1.47 -14.28
N VAL A 255 2.36 -0.58 -13.35
CA VAL A 255 1.58 0.64 -13.08
C VAL A 255 1.81 1.76 -14.11
N ILE A 256 0.80 2.63 -14.25
CA ILE A 256 0.91 3.92 -14.93
C ILE A 256 0.98 5.02 -13.87
N THR A 257 2.15 5.66 -13.76
CA THR A 257 2.40 6.80 -12.89
C THR A 257 1.90 8.10 -13.54
N GLY A 258 1.29 8.99 -12.77
CA GLY A 258 0.84 10.29 -13.30
C GLY A 258 0.30 11.25 -12.23
N ARG A 259 -0.12 12.44 -12.67
CA ARG A 259 -0.82 13.43 -11.84
C ARG A 259 -2.32 13.27 -12.02
N LYS A 260 -3.08 13.38 -10.93
CA LYS A 260 -4.55 13.47 -10.97
C LYS A 260 -5.02 14.72 -11.71
N SER A 261 -6.27 14.67 -12.19
CA SER A 261 -7.03 15.86 -12.53
C SER A 261 -7.24 16.76 -11.30
N LYS A 262 -7.76 17.97 -11.49
CA LYS A 262 -8.15 18.83 -10.37
C LYS A 262 -9.34 18.24 -9.61
N VAL A 263 -10.31 17.63 -10.31
CA VAL A 263 -11.52 17.02 -9.69
C VAL A 263 -11.20 15.76 -8.87
N GLU A 264 -10.22 14.94 -9.27
CA GLU A 264 -9.81 13.73 -8.54
C GLU A 264 -8.49 13.93 -7.74
N THR A 265 -8.05 15.18 -7.55
CA THR A 265 -6.97 15.54 -6.61
C THR A 265 -7.53 15.57 -5.18
N PHE A 266 -6.73 15.18 -4.18
CA PHE A 266 -7.15 15.29 -2.78
C PHE A 266 -7.42 16.77 -2.42
N ALA A 267 -8.57 17.06 -1.80
CA ALA A 267 -9.04 18.43 -1.60
C ALA A 267 -8.09 19.34 -0.79
N GLY A 268 -7.25 18.77 0.09
CA GLY A 268 -6.21 19.51 0.82
C GLY A 268 -4.87 19.68 0.07
N ALA A 269 -4.77 19.24 -1.20
CA ALA A 269 -3.52 19.16 -1.95
C ALA A 269 -3.48 20.00 -3.23
N ASP A 270 -2.38 20.71 -3.45
CA ASP A 270 -2.09 21.43 -4.70
C ASP A 270 -1.91 20.45 -5.88
N ARG A 271 -1.30 19.29 -5.60
CA ARG A 271 -1.02 18.24 -6.59
C ARG A 271 -1.16 16.86 -5.95
N THR A 272 -1.90 15.96 -6.58
CA THR A 272 -1.87 14.53 -6.27
C THR A 272 -1.20 13.75 -7.40
N TYR A 273 -0.17 12.98 -7.05
CA TYR A 273 0.49 11.98 -7.87
C TYR A 273 0.00 10.58 -7.50
N THR A 274 -0.07 9.68 -8.48
CA THR A 274 -0.64 8.35 -8.28
C THR A 274 0.02 7.30 -9.16
N ILE A 275 -0.10 6.03 -8.76
CA ILE A 275 0.17 4.86 -9.58
C ILE A 275 -1.12 4.07 -9.80
N GLU A 276 -1.50 3.90 -11.06
CA GLU A 276 -2.74 3.24 -11.47
C GLU A 276 -2.42 1.87 -12.08
N ALA A 277 -3.01 0.81 -11.52
CA ALA A 277 -2.85 -0.58 -11.97
C ALA A 277 -4.12 -1.06 -12.70
N MET A 278 -3.96 -1.82 -13.79
CA MET A 278 -5.07 -2.53 -14.43
C MET A 278 -5.26 -3.90 -13.76
N MET A 279 -6.46 -4.18 -13.28
CA MET A 279 -6.85 -5.47 -12.70
C MET A 279 -7.29 -6.46 -13.81
N GLY A 280 -7.41 -7.74 -13.48
CA GLY A 280 -7.87 -8.77 -14.43
C GLY A 280 -9.28 -8.55 -15.00
N ASP A 281 -10.16 -7.81 -14.31
CA ASP A 281 -11.46 -7.35 -14.83
C ASP A 281 -11.37 -6.03 -15.64
N ARG A 282 -10.14 -5.60 -15.95
CA ARG A 282 -9.74 -4.38 -16.67
C ARG A 282 -10.09 -3.06 -15.97
N LYS A 283 -10.66 -3.08 -14.77
CA LYS A 283 -10.88 -1.85 -13.98
C LYS A 283 -9.56 -1.34 -13.43
N ALA A 284 -9.51 -0.03 -13.18
CA ALA A 284 -8.37 0.57 -12.51
C ALA A 284 -8.43 0.47 -10.98
N LEU A 285 -7.26 0.20 -10.41
CA LEU A 285 -6.95 0.28 -9.00
C LEU A 285 -5.91 1.40 -8.80
N GLN A 286 -6.28 2.45 -8.07
CA GLN A 286 -5.29 3.37 -7.48
C GLN A 286 -4.50 2.59 -6.43
N ALA A 287 -3.26 2.25 -6.77
CA ALA A 287 -2.42 1.35 -5.99
C ALA A 287 -1.60 2.09 -4.92
N GLY A 288 -1.31 3.37 -5.14
CA GLY A 288 -0.57 4.25 -4.24
C GLY A 288 -0.79 5.72 -4.59
N THR A 289 -0.48 6.60 -3.64
CA THR A 289 -0.73 8.05 -3.74
C THR A 289 0.38 8.86 -3.09
N SER A 290 0.68 10.03 -3.64
CA SER A 290 1.63 10.99 -3.08
C SER A 290 1.14 12.41 -3.37
N HIS A 291 1.04 13.23 -2.34
CA HIS A 291 0.38 14.53 -2.38
C HIS A 291 1.39 15.63 -2.06
N ASN A 292 1.55 16.61 -2.95
CA ASN A 292 2.09 17.90 -2.56
C ASN A 292 0.94 18.70 -1.95
N LEU A 293 0.99 18.91 -0.63
CA LEU A 293 -0.05 19.59 0.16
C LEU A 293 0.09 21.12 0.12
N GLY A 294 1.09 21.64 -0.60
CA GLY A 294 1.36 23.08 -0.66
C GLY A 294 1.62 23.64 0.72
N GLN A 295 0.84 24.67 1.08
CA GLN A 295 0.79 25.25 2.42
C GLN A 295 -0.62 25.18 3.04
N ASN A 296 -1.52 24.34 2.51
CA ASN A 296 -2.94 24.37 2.89
C ASN A 296 -3.13 23.99 4.37
N PHE A 297 -2.55 22.86 4.77
CA PHE A 297 -2.55 22.39 6.16
C PHE A 297 -1.71 23.29 7.08
N SER A 298 -0.50 23.70 6.66
CA SER A 298 0.36 24.57 7.47
C SER A 298 -0.22 25.96 7.70
N ARG A 299 -1.13 26.44 6.84
CA ARG A 299 -1.95 27.63 7.08
C ARG A 299 -3.09 27.35 8.05
N ALA A 300 -3.87 26.29 7.83
CA ALA A 300 -5.00 25.90 8.69
C ALA A 300 -4.60 25.61 10.15
N PHE A 301 -3.41 25.04 10.37
CA PHE A 301 -2.87 24.73 11.70
C PHE A 301 -1.86 25.76 12.23
N GLY A 302 -1.48 26.76 11.44
CA GLY A 302 -0.52 27.79 11.84
C GLY A 302 0.95 27.31 11.93
N THR A 303 1.27 26.15 11.35
CA THR A 303 2.62 25.58 11.33
C THR A 303 3.60 26.48 10.56
N GLN A 304 4.50 27.12 11.29
CA GLN A 304 5.41 28.14 10.78
C GLN A 304 6.82 28.01 11.38
N PHE A 305 7.83 28.21 10.54
CA PHE A 305 9.23 28.27 10.92
C PHE A 305 9.80 29.68 10.75
N THR A 306 10.90 29.96 11.42
CA THR A 306 11.74 31.14 11.18
C THR A 306 12.84 30.79 10.19
N ASP A 307 12.91 31.50 9.05
CA ASP A 307 13.90 31.28 8.00
C ASP A 307 15.30 31.85 8.31
N GLU A 308 16.25 31.66 7.41
CA GLU A 308 17.64 32.14 7.57
C GLU A 308 17.75 33.67 7.66
N ASN A 309 16.74 34.41 7.18
CA ASN A 309 16.65 35.87 7.25
C ASN A 309 15.90 36.36 8.50
N GLY A 310 15.46 35.45 9.37
CA GLY A 310 14.65 35.75 10.56
C GLY A 310 13.16 35.98 10.29
N GLN A 311 12.67 35.73 9.07
CA GLN A 311 11.25 35.92 8.72
C GLN A 311 10.42 34.68 9.03
N ARG A 312 9.13 34.87 9.34
CA ARG A 312 8.19 33.77 9.63
C ARG A 312 7.54 33.26 8.35
N GLN A 313 7.80 32.00 8.02
CA GLN A 313 7.30 31.32 6.82
C GLN A 313 6.43 30.12 7.21
N HIS A 314 5.42 29.78 6.39
CA HIS A 314 4.68 28.53 6.54
C HIS A 314 5.45 27.38 5.87
N VAL A 315 5.48 26.21 6.50
CA VAL A 315 6.13 25.02 5.92
C VAL A 315 5.40 24.51 4.68
N TRP A 316 6.16 23.96 3.74
CA TRP A 316 5.64 23.23 2.57
C TRP A 316 5.56 21.75 2.89
N GLN A 317 4.45 21.09 2.55
CA GLN A 317 4.17 19.75 3.08
C GLN A 317 3.88 18.71 2.00
N THR A 318 4.14 17.45 2.35
CA THR A 318 3.63 16.30 1.59
C THR A 318 2.95 15.30 2.51
N SER A 319 2.01 14.53 1.97
CA SER A 319 1.60 13.24 2.55
C SER A 319 1.53 12.18 1.46
N TRP A 320 1.86 10.93 1.78
CA TRP A 320 1.99 9.86 0.79
C TRP A 320 1.68 8.50 1.40
N ALA A 321 0.92 7.65 0.70
CA ALA A 321 0.31 6.47 1.30
C ALA A 321 0.11 5.27 0.35
N ILE A 322 0.19 4.08 0.96
CA ILE A 322 -0.10 2.76 0.38
C ILE A 322 -0.82 1.92 1.44
N SER A 323 -1.78 1.09 1.04
CA SER A 323 -2.53 0.24 1.97
C SER A 323 -2.58 -1.22 1.54
N THR A 324 -3.15 -2.05 2.42
CA THR A 324 -3.53 -3.45 2.14
C THR A 324 -4.35 -3.64 0.86
N ARG A 325 -4.91 -2.57 0.27
CA ARG A 325 -5.39 -2.53 -1.13
C ARG A 325 -4.41 -3.13 -2.13
N PHE A 326 -3.10 -2.95 -1.94
CA PHE A 326 -2.07 -3.49 -2.81
C PHE A 326 -2.03 -5.03 -2.79
N VAL A 327 -2.31 -5.66 -1.64
CA VAL A 327 -2.48 -7.12 -1.55
C VAL A 327 -3.65 -7.58 -2.44
N GLY A 328 -4.77 -6.85 -2.40
CA GLY A 328 -5.89 -7.06 -3.31
C GLY A 328 -5.50 -6.89 -4.80
N GLY A 329 -4.65 -5.92 -5.10
CA GLY A 329 -4.09 -5.71 -6.44
C GLY A 329 -3.21 -6.87 -6.93
N ILE A 330 -2.34 -7.42 -6.08
CA ILE A 330 -1.51 -8.60 -6.40
C ILE A 330 -2.39 -9.80 -6.76
N ILE A 331 -3.41 -10.08 -5.93
CA ILE A 331 -4.38 -11.16 -6.19
C ILE A 331 -5.07 -10.95 -7.54
N MET A 332 -5.64 -9.76 -7.79
CA MET A 332 -6.40 -9.45 -9.01
C MET A 332 -5.54 -9.27 -10.28
N THR A 333 -4.22 -9.16 -10.17
CA THR A 333 -3.32 -9.04 -11.33
C THR A 333 -2.79 -10.40 -11.79
N HIS A 334 -2.39 -11.26 -10.84
CA HIS A 334 -1.67 -12.51 -11.14
C HIS A 334 -2.51 -13.78 -10.96
N GLY A 335 -3.55 -13.74 -10.14
CA GLY A 335 -4.35 -14.92 -9.83
C GLY A 335 -5.09 -15.50 -11.05
N ASP A 336 -5.27 -16.82 -11.06
CA ASP A 336 -5.91 -17.56 -12.13
C ASP A 336 -7.04 -18.49 -11.64
N ASP A 337 -7.62 -19.25 -12.57
CA ASP A 337 -8.74 -20.15 -12.31
C ASP A 337 -8.33 -21.45 -11.57
N THR A 338 -7.06 -21.57 -11.16
CA THR A 338 -6.55 -22.61 -10.25
C THR A 338 -6.17 -22.06 -8.86
N GLY A 339 -6.17 -20.73 -8.68
CA GLY A 339 -6.08 -20.09 -7.36
C GLY A 339 -5.20 -18.83 -7.32
N LEU A 340 -4.60 -18.58 -6.16
CA LEU A 340 -3.61 -17.52 -5.98
C LEU A 340 -2.36 -17.78 -6.82
N MET A 341 -1.67 -16.71 -7.21
CA MET A 341 -0.34 -16.75 -7.84
C MET A 341 0.46 -15.57 -7.30
N LEU A 342 1.63 -15.81 -6.69
CA LEU A 342 2.39 -14.77 -6.02
C LEU A 342 3.71 -14.45 -6.75
N PRO A 343 4.06 -13.15 -6.90
CA PRO A 343 5.41 -12.74 -7.29
C PRO A 343 6.44 -13.32 -6.31
N PRO A 344 7.48 -14.03 -6.77
CA PRO A 344 8.51 -14.65 -5.93
C PRO A 344 9.11 -13.76 -4.84
N ARG A 345 9.25 -12.46 -5.06
CA ARG A 345 9.82 -11.54 -4.07
C ARG A 345 8.85 -11.33 -2.89
N ILE A 346 7.56 -11.14 -3.17
CA ILE A 346 6.49 -10.98 -2.18
C ILE A 346 6.09 -12.30 -1.51
N ALA A 347 6.12 -13.43 -2.24
CA ALA A 347 5.62 -14.72 -1.77
C ALA A 347 6.16 -15.11 -0.38
N PRO A 348 5.29 -15.37 0.64
CA PRO A 348 5.75 -15.79 1.98
C PRO A 348 6.44 -17.16 1.98
N ILE A 349 6.11 -18.01 1.00
CA ILE A 349 6.80 -19.24 0.68
C ILE A 349 7.12 -19.17 -0.82
N GLN A 350 8.40 -19.18 -1.17
CA GLN A 350 8.90 -19.18 -2.54
C GLN A 350 8.98 -20.60 -3.12
N VAL A 351 9.35 -21.56 -2.27
CA VAL A 351 9.57 -22.95 -2.65
C VAL A 351 8.86 -23.86 -1.64
N VAL A 352 8.07 -24.80 -2.12
CA VAL A 352 7.59 -25.93 -1.30
C VAL A 352 8.23 -27.24 -1.74
N ILE A 353 8.76 -28.00 -0.79
CA ILE A 353 9.30 -29.34 -1.01
C ILE A 353 8.24 -30.35 -0.60
N VAL A 354 7.83 -31.19 -1.56
CA VAL A 354 6.88 -32.30 -1.35
C VAL A 354 7.62 -33.62 -1.52
N PRO A 355 8.03 -34.29 -0.42
CA PRO A 355 8.55 -35.65 -0.45
C PRO A 355 7.44 -36.66 -0.81
N ILE A 356 7.81 -37.70 -1.56
CA ILE A 356 6.90 -38.70 -2.14
C ILE A 356 7.50 -40.09 -1.92
N TRP A 357 6.79 -40.98 -1.24
CA TRP A 357 7.17 -42.39 -1.10
C TRP A 357 5.95 -43.31 -1.27
N LYS A 358 6.17 -44.60 -1.50
CA LYS A 358 5.09 -45.61 -1.55
C LYS A 358 5.27 -46.75 -0.55
N LYS A 359 6.48 -46.92 -0.01
CA LYS A 359 6.80 -47.93 1.01
C LYS A 359 7.52 -47.26 2.18
N ASP A 360 7.30 -47.76 3.39
CA ASP A 360 7.89 -47.16 4.60
C ASP A 360 9.42 -47.22 4.62
N GLY A 361 10.01 -48.26 4.01
CA GLY A 361 11.46 -48.37 3.82
C GLY A 361 12.07 -47.32 2.87
N GLU A 362 11.25 -46.65 2.05
CA GLU A 362 11.70 -45.54 1.18
C GLU A 362 11.69 -44.20 1.94
N ARG A 363 10.77 -44.04 2.91
CA ARG A 363 10.46 -42.79 3.63
C ARG A 363 11.69 -42.10 4.23
N ALA A 364 12.54 -42.84 4.94
CA ALA A 364 13.68 -42.28 5.66
C ALA A 364 14.70 -41.61 4.71
N GLY A 365 15.00 -42.24 3.57
CA GLY A 365 15.90 -41.68 2.55
C GLY A 365 15.31 -40.46 1.86
N VAL A 366 14.01 -40.49 1.51
CA VAL A 366 13.33 -39.36 0.88
C VAL A 366 13.24 -38.15 1.83
N LEU A 367 12.90 -38.36 3.11
CA LEU A 367 12.84 -37.27 4.09
C LEU A 367 14.23 -36.69 4.40
N SER A 368 15.28 -37.52 4.49
CA SER A 368 16.66 -37.05 4.67
C SER A 368 17.11 -36.15 3.50
N ALA A 369 16.87 -36.58 2.26
CA ALA A 369 17.18 -35.77 1.07
C ALA A 369 16.34 -34.48 1.01
N ALA A 370 15.06 -34.53 1.37
CA ALA A 370 14.18 -33.36 1.40
C ALA A 370 14.60 -32.32 2.46
N SER A 371 15.06 -32.76 3.63
CA SER A 371 15.64 -31.87 4.65
C SER A 371 16.96 -31.25 4.19
N SER A 372 17.85 -32.03 3.55
CA SER A 372 19.11 -31.50 3.01
C SER A 372 18.88 -30.45 1.90
N VAL A 373 17.94 -30.70 0.98
CA VAL A 373 17.52 -29.73 -0.06
C VAL A 373 16.92 -28.47 0.57
N LYS A 374 16.11 -28.62 1.64
CA LYS A 374 15.59 -27.49 2.42
C LYS A 374 16.72 -26.66 3.03
N GLU A 375 17.68 -27.29 3.68
CA GLU A 375 18.81 -26.63 4.36
C GLU A 375 19.69 -25.84 3.39
N VAL A 376 20.03 -26.40 2.22
CA VAL A 376 20.74 -25.71 1.14
C VAL A 376 20.00 -24.42 0.76
N LEU A 377 18.72 -24.53 0.40
CA LEU A 377 17.95 -23.41 -0.12
C LEU A 377 17.64 -22.36 0.97
N GLN A 378 17.43 -22.76 2.22
CA GLN A 378 17.30 -21.83 3.34
C GLN A 378 18.61 -21.09 3.62
N THR A 379 19.76 -21.76 3.55
CA THR A 379 21.09 -21.13 3.69
C THR A 379 21.35 -20.12 2.57
N ALA A 380 20.85 -20.40 1.36
CA ALA A 380 20.87 -19.50 0.22
C ALA A 380 19.92 -18.28 0.32
N GLY A 381 19.16 -18.14 1.42
CA GLY A 381 18.23 -17.05 1.69
C GLY A 381 16.81 -17.23 1.13
N ILE A 382 16.44 -18.44 0.70
CA ILE A 382 15.16 -18.71 0.02
C ILE A 382 14.07 -19.10 1.05
N LYS A 383 12.87 -18.56 0.89
CA LYS A 383 11.70 -18.83 1.73
C LYS A 383 11.12 -20.22 1.45
N VAL A 384 11.70 -21.26 2.06
CA VAL A 384 11.35 -22.68 1.81
C VAL A 384 10.44 -23.30 2.87
N LYS A 385 9.42 -24.03 2.44
CA LYS A 385 8.58 -24.90 3.27
C LYS A 385 8.77 -26.37 2.90
N LEU A 386 8.95 -27.25 3.88
CA LEU A 386 8.78 -28.70 3.72
C LEU A 386 7.35 -29.10 4.11
N ASP A 387 6.72 -29.93 3.29
CA ASP A 387 5.43 -30.58 3.56
C ASP A 387 5.58 -32.11 3.60
N ASP A 388 6.07 -32.59 4.73
CA ASP A 388 6.22 -33.99 5.11
C ASP A 388 4.92 -34.62 5.66
N SER A 389 3.78 -33.91 5.63
CA SER A 389 2.54 -34.38 6.27
C SER A 389 2.01 -35.70 5.70
N GLU A 390 1.82 -36.70 6.56
CA GLU A 390 1.52 -38.08 6.11
C GLU A 390 0.03 -38.30 5.80
N GLN A 391 -0.85 -37.49 6.40
CA GLN A 391 -2.31 -37.59 6.27
C GLN A 391 -2.84 -37.09 4.92
N ARG A 392 -1.97 -36.65 4.00
CA ARG A 392 -2.33 -36.02 2.71
C ARG A 392 -1.57 -36.63 1.56
N THR A 393 -2.29 -37.00 0.49
CA THR A 393 -1.68 -37.53 -0.72
C THR A 393 -0.85 -36.47 -1.44
N PRO A 394 0.21 -36.83 -2.20
CA PRO A 394 1.00 -35.87 -2.97
C PRO A 394 0.15 -34.99 -3.89
N GLY A 395 -0.87 -35.56 -4.57
CA GLY A 395 -1.80 -34.79 -5.41
C GLY A 395 -2.61 -33.75 -4.64
N TRP A 396 -3.09 -34.06 -3.42
CA TRP A 396 -3.75 -33.08 -2.57
C TRP A 396 -2.79 -31.94 -2.17
N LYS A 397 -1.53 -32.27 -1.83
CA LYS A 397 -0.50 -31.28 -1.52
C LYS A 397 -0.21 -30.38 -2.72
N PHE A 398 -0.12 -30.94 -3.92
CA PHE A 398 0.11 -30.18 -5.15
C PHE A 398 -0.99 -29.11 -5.34
N ASN A 399 -2.26 -29.53 -5.30
CA ASN A 399 -3.41 -28.64 -5.44
C ASN A 399 -3.45 -27.57 -4.32
N TYR A 400 -3.19 -27.95 -3.07
CA TYR A 400 -3.20 -27.03 -1.92
C TYR A 400 -2.12 -25.94 -2.03
N TRP A 401 -0.90 -26.27 -2.44
CA TRP A 401 0.18 -25.29 -2.62
C TRP A 401 0.08 -24.50 -3.94
N GLU A 402 -0.56 -25.06 -4.97
CA GLU A 402 -0.94 -24.32 -6.19
C GLU A 402 -2.06 -23.31 -5.91
N MET A 403 -3.09 -23.69 -5.14
CA MET A 403 -4.14 -22.78 -4.66
C MET A 403 -3.58 -21.62 -3.84
N LYS A 404 -2.55 -21.89 -3.02
CA LYS A 404 -1.81 -20.85 -2.27
C LYS A 404 -0.73 -20.12 -3.07
N GLY A 405 -0.60 -20.38 -4.37
CA GLY A 405 0.25 -19.60 -5.26
C GLY A 405 1.75 -19.65 -4.96
N VAL A 406 2.24 -20.73 -4.33
CA VAL A 406 3.68 -20.92 -4.09
C VAL A 406 4.41 -21.02 -5.44
N PRO A 407 5.38 -20.13 -5.76
CA PRO A 407 5.96 -20.03 -7.10
C PRO A 407 6.59 -21.32 -7.65
N LEU A 408 7.31 -22.05 -6.81
CA LEU A 408 7.98 -23.30 -7.15
C LEU A 408 7.60 -24.44 -6.20
N ARG A 409 7.36 -25.62 -6.75
CA ARG A 409 7.32 -26.88 -6.01
C ARG A 409 8.49 -27.77 -6.43
N ILE A 410 9.20 -28.32 -5.45
CA ILE A 410 10.18 -29.40 -5.64
C ILE A 410 9.53 -30.71 -5.22
N GLU A 411 9.53 -31.69 -6.12
CA GLU A 411 9.00 -33.04 -5.93
C GLU A 411 10.18 -34.00 -5.79
N ILE A 412 10.23 -34.79 -4.71
CA ILE A 412 11.35 -35.69 -4.40
C ILE A 412 10.82 -37.08 -4.07
N GLY A 413 11.15 -38.09 -4.87
CA GLY A 413 10.82 -39.49 -4.63
C GLY A 413 12.04 -40.41 -4.59
N PRO A 414 11.84 -41.74 -4.47
CA PRO A 414 12.94 -42.69 -4.25
C PRO A 414 13.87 -42.81 -5.46
N ARG A 415 13.33 -42.57 -6.67
CA ARG A 415 14.11 -42.50 -7.91
C ARG A 415 15.02 -41.27 -7.90
N ASP A 416 14.45 -40.14 -7.54
CA ASP A 416 15.09 -38.82 -7.54
C ASP A 416 16.26 -38.79 -6.53
N VAL A 417 16.06 -39.38 -5.34
CA VAL A 417 17.15 -39.69 -4.38
C VAL A 417 18.23 -40.59 -4.99
N SER A 418 17.85 -41.67 -5.69
CA SER A 418 18.84 -42.59 -6.30
C SER A 418 19.65 -41.97 -7.44
N SER A 419 19.08 -41.00 -8.17
CA SER A 419 19.76 -40.22 -9.21
C SER A 419 20.40 -38.93 -8.70
N ARG A 420 20.32 -38.64 -7.39
CA ARG A 420 20.76 -37.38 -6.75
C ARG A 420 20.24 -36.14 -7.47
N SER A 421 18.96 -36.15 -7.81
CA SER A 421 18.30 -35.08 -8.54
C SER A 421 16.85 -34.89 -8.07
N VAL A 422 16.19 -33.83 -8.54
CA VAL A 422 14.82 -33.46 -8.17
C VAL A 422 13.98 -33.15 -9.42
N VAL A 423 12.65 -33.14 -9.24
CA VAL A 423 11.71 -32.59 -10.21
C VAL A 423 11.22 -31.23 -9.69
N ILE A 424 11.18 -30.23 -10.56
CA ILE A 424 10.75 -28.86 -10.21
C ILE A 424 9.55 -28.48 -11.07
N SER A 425 8.49 -27.98 -10.42
CA SER A 425 7.24 -27.55 -11.02
C SER A 425 7.01 -26.07 -10.76
N ARG A 426 6.72 -25.30 -11.81
CA ARG A 426 6.35 -23.88 -11.74
C ARG A 426 4.85 -23.69 -11.49
N ARG A 427 4.48 -22.58 -10.85
CA ARG A 427 3.09 -22.15 -10.66
C ARG A 427 2.54 -21.28 -11.80
N ASP A 428 3.39 -20.49 -12.46
CA ASP A 428 3.02 -19.62 -13.58
C ASP A 428 2.84 -20.38 -14.92
N VAL A 429 3.39 -21.60 -15.02
CA VAL A 429 3.23 -22.50 -16.17
C VAL A 429 2.72 -23.86 -15.68
N PRO A 430 1.40 -24.05 -15.51
CA PRO A 430 0.85 -25.26 -14.92
C PRO A 430 1.03 -26.52 -15.81
N GLY A 431 0.86 -27.69 -15.20
CA GLY A 431 0.91 -28.97 -15.88
C GLY A 431 2.33 -29.40 -16.32
N LYS A 432 2.43 -30.15 -17.42
CA LYS A 432 3.70 -30.75 -17.86
C LYS A 432 4.73 -29.72 -18.39
N GLN A 433 4.27 -28.56 -18.88
CA GLN A 433 5.16 -27.58 -19.53
C GLN A 433 6.08 -26.86 -18.53
N GLY A 434 5.58 -26.53 -17.33
CA GLY A 434 6.39 -25.97 -16.25
C GLY A 434 7.09 -27.01 -15.36
N LYS A 435 7.13 -28.28 -15.76
CA LYS A 435 7.82 -29.36 -15.03
C LYS A 435 9.15 -29.73 -15.68
N VAL A 436 10.24 -29.57 -14.94
CA VAL A 436 11.59 -29.97 -15.33
C VAL A 436 12.08 -31.09 -14.43
N PHE A 437 12.69 -32.11 -15.02
CA PHE A 437 13.09 -33.36 -14.35
C PHE A 437 14.61 -33.47 -14.32
N GLY A 438 15.18 -34.06 -13.26
CA GLY A 438 16.59 -34.40 -13.20
C GLY A 438 17.52 -33.23 -12.83
N ILE A 439 17.01 -32.18 -12.20
CA ILE A 439 17.84 -31.07 -11.67
C ILE A 439 18.71 -31.60 -10.52
N SER A 440 20.03 -31.39 -10.55
CA SER A 440 20.95 -31.93 -9.55
C SER A 440 20.58 -31.52 -8.11
N MET A 441 20.76 -32.44 -7.15
CA MET A 441 20.73 -32.14 -5.71
C MET A 441 22.03 -31.51 -5.19
N GLU A 442 23.06 -31.38 -6.03
CA GLU A 442 24.31 -30.70 -5.64
C GLU A 442 24.01 -29.24 -5.22
N PRO A 443 24.46 -28.79 -4.04
CA PRO A 443 24.08 -27.50 -3.47
C PRO A 443 24.22 -26.30 -4.40
N THR A 444 25.36 -26.13 -5.08
CA THR A 444 25.62 -24.92 -5.89
C THR A 444 24.78 -24.88 -7.17
N ILE A 445 24.60 -26.03 -7.83
CA ILE A 445 23.73 -26.17 -9.00
C ILE A 445 22.27 -25.96 -8.61
N LEU A 446 21.83 -26.54 -7.49
CA LEU A 446 20.44 -26.42 -7.04
C LEU A 446 20.09 -24.99 -6.60
N GLU A 447 20.96 -24.34 -5.83
CA GLU A 447 20.81 -22.93 -5.46
C GLU A 447 20.71 -22.04 -6.70
N ALA A 448 21.67 -22.14 -7.63
CA ALA A 448 21.71 -21.32 -8.82
C ALA A 448 20.46 -21.53 -9.69
N TYR A 449 20.03 -22.78 -9.89
CA TYR A 449 18.84 -23.10 -10.67
C TYR A 449 17.55 -22.58 -10.02
N VAL A 450 17.39 -22.71 -8.70
CA VAL A 450 16.20 -22.21 -8.01
C VAL A 450 16.16 -20.67 -8.02
N LYS A 451 17.30 -19.97 -7.84
CA LYS A 451 17.37 -18.51 -7.93
C LYS A 451 17.01 -18.00 -9.33
N ASP A 452 17.64 -18.58 -10.37
CA ASP A 452 17.33 -18.29 -11.77
C ASP A 452 15.84 -18.47 -12.10
N LYS A 453 15.21 -19.56 -11.63
CA LYS A 453 13.78 -19.82 -11.86
C LYS A 453 12.85 -18.89 -11.08
N LEU A 454 13.24 -18.41 -9.89
CA LEU A 454 12.46 -17.39 -9.17
C LEU A 454 12.53 -16.03 -9.87
N ASP A 455 13.68 -15.60 -10.38
CA ASP A 455 13.76 -14.37 -11.17
C ASP A 455 13.12 -14.51 -12.57
N GLU A 456 13.14 -15.69 -13.18
CA GLU A 456 12.39 -15.98 -14.41
C GLU A 456 10.88 -15.87 -14.19
N ILE A 457 10.33 -16.43 -13.10
CA ILE A 457 8.91 -16.29 -12.75
C ILE A 457 8.56 -14.83 -12.48
N GLN A 458 9.38 -14.11 -11.69
CA GLN A 458 9.15 -12.67 -11.42
C GLN A 458 9.08 -11.85 -12.72
N SER A 459 9.93 -12.17 -13.70
CA SER A 459 9.97 -11.54 -15.02
C SER A 459 8.79 -11.96 -15.92
N SER A 460 8.42 -13.24 -15.88
CA SER A 460 7.28 -13.84 -16.57
C SER A 460 5.97 -13.15 -16.19
N LEU A 461 5.71 -13.02 -14.87
CA LEU A 461 4.50 -12.37 -14.35
C LEU A 461 4.40 -10.91 -14.78
N LEU A 462 5.49 -10.15 -14.67
CA LEU A 462 5.52 -8.76 -15.09
C LEU A 462 5.27 -8.61 -16.60
N LEU A 463 5.87 -9.46 -17.43
CA LEU A 463 5.66 -9.44 -18.89
C LEU A 463 4.22 -9.81 -19.28
N GLN A 464 3.62 -10.81 -18.63
CA GLN A 464 2.23 -11.20 -18.85
C GLN A 464 1.27 -10.07 -18.47
N ALA A 465 1.41 -9.50 -17.28
CA ALA A 465 0.60 -8.37 -16.83
C ALA A 465 0.80 -7.13 -17.72
N THR A 466 2.02 -6.85 -18.19
CA THR A 466 2.31 -5.71 -19.08
C THR A 466 1.63 -5.90 -20.43
N SER A 467 1.74 -7.11 -21.00
CA SER A 467 1.10 -7.45 -22.28
C SER A 467 -0.44 -7.38 -22.19
N PHE A 468 -1.01 -7.82 -21.07
CA PHE A 468 -2.45 -7.69 -20.81
C PHE A 468 -2.90 -6.22 -20.69
N ARG A 469 -2.16 -5.40 -19.93
CA ARG A 469 -2.42 -3.96 -19.80
C ARG A 469 -2.35 -3.26 -21.15
N ASP A 470 -1.25 -3.44 -21.88
CA ASP A 470 -0.96 -2.67 -23.08
C ASP A 470 -1.88 -3.07 -24.25
N SER A 471 -2.33 -4.32 -24.33
CA SER A 471 -3.36 -4.76 -25.29
C SER A 471 -4.79 -4.31 -24.94
N ASN A 472 -5.01 -3.79 -23.73
CA ASN A 472 -6.28 -3.20 -23.28
C ASN A 472 -6.22 -1.66 -23.14
N ILE A 473 -5.15 -1.02 -23.61
CA ILE A 473 -5.08 0.44 -23.80
C ILE A 473 -5.29 0.76 -25.28
N VAL A 474 -6.19 1.70 -25.57
CA VAL A 474 -6.53 2.15 -26.93
C VAL A 474 -6.23 3.63 -27.06
N ASP A 475 -5.47 4.04 -28.07
CA ASP A 475 -5.33 5.45 -28.41
C ASP A 475 -6.61 5.98 -29.05
N VAL A 476 -7.13 7.10 -28.54
CA VAL A 476 -8.38 7.74 -28.99
C VAL A 476 -8.15 9.20 -29.36
N SER A 477 -8.80 9.64 -30.43
CA SER A 477 -8.73 10.98 -31.02
C SER A 477 -10.05 11.74 -30.99
N SER A 478 -11.17 11.03 -30.81
CA SER A 478 -12.53 11.60 -30.72
C SER A 478 -13.29 11.14 -29.48
N TYR A 479 -14.36 11.86 -29.13
CA TYR A 479 -15.23 11.53 -28.00
C TYR A 479 -16.05 10.25 -28.23
N ASP A 480 -16.34 9.91 -29.48
CA ASP A 480 -17.04 8.67 -29.82
C ASP A 480 -16.12 7.44 -29.76
N GLU A 481 -14.84 7.58 -30.16
CA GLU A 481 -13.79 6.57 -29.91
C GLU A 481 -13.60 6.33 -28.40
N LEU A 482 -13.61 7.39 -27.58
CA LEU A 482 -13.55 7.29 -26.12
C LEU A 482 -14.74 6.48 -25.58
N LYS A 483 -15.97 6.83 -25.96
CA LYS A 483 -17.18 6.09 -25.54
C LYS A 483 -17.14 4.63 -25.97
N ALA A 484 -16.69 4.33 -27.19
CA ALA A 484 -16.52 2.96 -27.68
C ALA A 484 -15.52 2.17 -26.81
N ALA A 485 -14.31 2.70 -26.60
CA ALA A 485 -13.28 2.05 -25.80
C ALA A 485 -13.72 1.78 -24.34
N ILE A 486 -14.41 2.73 -23.71
CA ILE A 486 -14.98 2.55 -22.36
C ILE A 486 -16.09 1.49 -22.37
N SER A 487 -16.96 1.46 -23.39
CA SER A 487 -18.04 0.46 -23.49
C SER A 487 -17.53 -0.97 -23.67
N GLU A 488 -16.37 -1.14 -24.33
CA GLU A 488 -15.67 -2.43 -24.42
C GLU A 488 -14.98 -2.83 -23.09
N GLY A 489 -14.93 -1.94 -22.10
CA GLY A 489 -14.21 -2.13 -20.84
C GLY A 489 -12.69 -2.02 -20.99
N LYS A 490 -12.21 -1.25 -21.97
CA LYS A 490 -10.78 -0.94 -22.16
C LYS A 490 -10.40 0.38 -21.49
N TRP A 491 -9.10 0.66 -21.43
CA TRP A 491 -8.57 1.97 -21.06
C TRP A 491 -8.39 2.81 -22.32
N ALA A 492 -8.89 4.03 -22.31
CA ALA A 492 -8.70 4.97 -23.41
C ALA A 492 -7.52 5.90 -23.09
N ARG A 493 -6.67 6.18 -24.09
CA ARG A 493 -5.53 7.08 -24.01
C ARG A 493 -5.68 8.18 -25.05
N GLY A 494 -5.90 9.43 -24.65
CA GLY A 494 -6.28 10.48 -25.60
C GLY A 494 -5.91 11.90 -25.15
N PRO A 495 -6.12 12.90 -26.03
CA PRO A 495 -5.89 14.30 -25.69
C PRO A 495 -6.97 14.82 -24.73
N TRP A 496 -6.58 15.64 -23.75
CA TRP A 496 -7.50 16.34 -22.86
C TRP A 496 -7.15 17.82 -22.73
N SER A 497 -8.18 18.63 -22.54
CA SER A 497 -8.17 20.07 -22.32
C SER A 497 -7.71 20.52 -20.92
N ALA A 498 -7.64 19.58 -19.97
CA ALA A 498 -7.59 19.85 -18.53
C ALA A 498 -8.82 20.63 -17.99
N SER A 499 -9.98 20.49 -18.65
CA SER A 499 -11.25 21.07 -18.23
C SER A 499 -11.99 20.18 -17.24
N ASP A 500 -12.31 20.72 -16.06
CA ASP A 500 -13.17 20.10 -15.05
C ASP A 500 -14.55 19.74 -15.63
N ALA A 501 -15.09 20.55 -16.55
CA ALA A 501 -16.39 20.31 -17.17
C ALA A 501 -16.37 19.14 -18.17
N ASP A 502 -15.26 18.95 -18.91
CA ASP A 502 -15.11 17.80 -19.81
C ASP A 502 -14.98 16.51 -19.00
N GLU A 503 -14.31 16.55 -17.84
CA GLU A 503 -14.18 15.42 -16.92
C GLU A 503 -15.52 15.00 -16.30
N LEU A 504 -16.29 15.97 -15.80
CA LEU A 504 -17.64 15.72 -15.28
C LEU A 504 -18.54 15.12 -16.36
N LYS A 505 -18.51 15.67 -17.58
CA LYS A 505 -19.26 15.14 -18.73
C LYS A 505 -18.86 13.70 -19.08
N VAL A 506 -17.57 13.36 -19.09
CA VAL A 506 -17.10 11.97 -19.25
C VAL A 506 -17.67 11.07 -18.14
N LYS A 507 -17.63 11.52 -16.89
CA LYS A 507 -18.09 10.78 -15.71
C LYS A 507 -19.61 10.55 -15.70
N GLU A 508 -20.37 11.49 -16.24
CA GLU A 508 -21.82 11.41 -16.40
C GLU A 508 -22.24 10.52 -17.59
N GLU A 509 -21.72 10.76 -18.79
CA GLU A 509 -22.12 10.00 -19.99
C GLU A 509 -21.59 8.56 -20.02
N THR A 510 -20.46 8.27 -19.35
CA THR A 510 -19.76 6.97 -19.49
C THR A 510 -19.51 6.23 -18.17
N GLY A 511 -19.63 6.90 -17.02
CA GLY A 511 -19.22 6.35 -15.73
C GLY A 511 -17.70 6.18 -15.53
N ALA A 512 -16.88 6.52 -16.53
CA ALA A 512 -15.42 6.51 -16.42
C ALA A 512 -14.88 7.68 -15.58
N THR A 513 -13.67 7.52 -15.04
CA THR A 513 -12.93 8.61 -14.39
C THR A 513 -11.62 8.86 -15.11
N ILE A 514 -11.22 10.14 -15.18
CA ILE A 514 -9.86 10.52 -15.58
C ILE A 514 -8.91 10.10 -14.46
N ARG A 515 -7.85 9.34 -14.78
CA ARG A 515 -6.96 8.80 -13.74
C ARG A 515 -5.63 9.54 -13.63
N ASN A 516 -5.06 9.88 -14.79
CA ASN A 516 -3.70 10.39 -14.97
C ASN A 516 -3.64 11.36 -16.14
N GLY A 517 -3.12 12.56 -15.92
CA GLY A 517 -2.68 13.48 -16.97
C GLY A 517 -1.17 13.44 -17.18
N PHE A 518 -0.71 12.94 -18.32
CA PHE A 518 0.69 13.06 -18.75
C PHE A 518 0.95 14.49 -19.27
N GLY A 519 1.30 15.40 -18.36
CA GLY A 519 1.75 16.76 -18.69
C GLY A 519 3.10 17.16 -18.07
N ALA A 520 3.68 16.33 -17.19
CA ALA A 520 4.76 16.74 -16.27
C ALA A 520 6.05 15.88 -16.27
N PHE A 521 6.00 14.59 -16.66
CA PHE A 521 7.08 13.63 -16.33
C PHE A 521 8.19 13.42 -17.39
N PHE A 522 8.26 14.24 -18.43
CA PHE A 522 9.29 14.11 -19.49
C PHE A 522 10.61 14.86 -19.19
N ASP A 523 11.31 14.51 -18.09
CA ASP A 523 12.79 14.65 -17.98
C ASP A 523 13.45 13.50 -17.18
N VAL A 524 12.84 12.30 -17.18
CA VAL A 524 13.57 11.09 -16.79
C VAL A 524 14.48 10.69 -17.95
N LYS A 525 15.77 10.97 -17.81
CA LYS A 525 16.81 10.66 -18.82
C LYS A 525 16.83 9.16 -19.15
N LEU A 526 16.28 8.81 -20.31
CA LEU A 526 16.54 7.55 -21.02
C LEU A 526 18.02 7.46 -21.44
N ARG A 527 18.90 7.16 -20.49
CA ARG A 527 20.30 6.78 -20.79
C ARG A 527 20.29 5.45 -21.56
N SER A 528 21.03 5.42 -22.65
CA SER A 528 20.93 4.38 -23.67
C SER A 528 21.45 3.01 -23.23
N LEU A 529 20.55 2.03 -23.10
CA LEU A 529 20.91 0.59 -23.18
C LEU A 529 21.19 0.18 -24.62
N SER A 530 22.19 0.82 -25.24
CA SER A 530 22.61 0.58 -26.63
C SER A 530 23.88 -0.27 -26.67
N HIS A 531 23.75 -1.58 -26.48
CA HIS A 531 24.86 -2.53 -26.65
C HIS A 531 24.47 -3.80 -27.44
N CYS A 532 23.94 -3.60 -28.65
CA CYS A 532 23.89 -4.66 -29.66
C CYS A 532 24.47 -4.17 -31.00
N ARG A 533 25.80 -4.18 -31.11
CA ARG A 533 26.49 -3.92 -32.39
C ARG A 533 26.49 -5.18 -33.26
N ARG A 534 25.62 -5.24 -34.28
CA ARG A 534 25.89 -6.00 -35.51
C ARG A 534 26.07 -5.02 -36.67
N ARG A 535 27.08 -5.27 -37.51
CA ARG A 535 27.46 -4.42 -38.65
C ARG A 535 26.60 -4.77 -39.86
N LEU A 536 26.24 -3.77 -40.66
CA LEU A 536 26.30 -3.80 -42.14
C LEU A 536 26.61 -2.35 -42.63
N PRO A 537 27.10 -2.15 -43.87
CA PRO A 537 28.01 -1.03 -44.17
C PRO A 537 27.36 0.25 -44.73
N SER A 538 28.18 1.30 -44.75
CA SER A 538 27.91 2.62 -45.30
C SER A 538 27.74 2.67 -46.82
N LEU A 539 26.86 3.54 -47.30
CA LEU A 539 26.90 4.11 -48.65
C LEU A 539 26.84 5.65 -48.57
N SER A 540 27.58 6.32 -49.46
CA SER A 540 27.66 7.78 -49.55
C SER A 540 26.65 8.35 -50.56
N PRO A 541 26.25 9.63 -50.43
CA PRO A 541 25.31 10.26 -51.35
C PRO A 541 25.95 10.72 -52.66
N SER A 542 25.15 10.81 -53.72
CA SER A 542 25.47 11.51 -54.98
C SER A 542 24.20 12.12 -55.59
N PRO A 543 24.28 13.18 -56.42
CA PRO A 543 23.23 14.21 -56.42
C PRO A 543 22.33 14.29 -57.68
N VAL A 544 21.10 14.74 -57.45
CA VAL A 544 20.24 15.60 -58.32
C VAL A 544 19.88 15.12 -59.75
N SER A 545 18.57 14.97 -59.99
CA SER A 545 17.91 15.51 -61.20
C SER A 545 16.47 15.97 -60.86
N SER A 546 15.77 16.69 -61.74
CA SER A 546 14.59 17.48 -61.37
C SER A 546 13.44 17.53 -62.39
N ARG A 547 12.19 17.64 -61.89
CA ARG A 547 10.99 18.33 -62.44
C ARG A 547 9.81 18.19 -61.44
N ARG A 548 9.40 19.28 -60.75
CA ARG A 548 8.20 20.13 -60.99
C ARG A 548 6.85 19.35 -60.90
N HIS A 549 5.89 19.71 -60.03
CA HIS A 549 5.32 21.06 -59.82
C HIS A 549 4.79 21.34 -58.39
N HIS A 550 4.77 22.63 -58.01
CA HIS A 550 3.93 23.38 -57.04
C HIS A 550 3.57 22.76 -55.65
N HIS A 551 3.72 23.46 -54.51
CA HIS A 551 3.39 24.89 -54.27
C HIS A 551 4.36 25.64 -53.31
N CYS A 552 4.22 26.98 -53.35
CA CYS A 552 4.68 28.04 -52.43
C CYS A 552 5.57 27.71 -51.21
N CYS A 553 6.76 28.33 -51.18
CA CYS A 553 7.41 28.78 -49.95
C CYS A 553 7.00 30.24 -49.64
N CYS A 554 6.65 30.54 -48.39
CA CYS A 554 6.76 31.87 -47.80
C CYS A 554 7.19 31.72 -46.34
N HIS A 555 8.34 32.29 -45.98
CA HIS A 555 8.80 32.36 -44.59
C HIS A 555 8.13 33.55 -43.89
N ALA A 556 7.50 33.31 -42.74
CA ALA A 556 7.10 34.35 -41.80
C ALA A 556 7.21 33.78 -40.37
N TYR A 557 7.79 34.54 -39.45
CA TYR A 557 7.84 34.16 -38.04
C TYR A 557 6.44 34.21 -37.44
N ALA A 558 5.98 33.08 -36.90
CA ALA A 558 4.82 33.00 -36.01
C ALA A 558 5.21 32.14 -34.81
N LEU A 559 5.01 32.65 -33.59
CA LEU A 559 5.15 31.83 -32.38
C LEU A 559 3.97 30.86 -32.32
N SER A 560 4.17 29.63 -32.80
CA SER A 560 3.19 28.57 -32.61
C SER A 560 3.11 28.23 -31.12
N CYS A 561 2.05 28.70 -30.46
CA CYS A 561 1.75 28.32 -29.08
C CYS A 561 1.60 26.79 -29.02
N GLN A 562 2.55 26.12 -28.39
CA GLN A 562 2.43 24.69 -28.10
C GLN A 562 1.42 24.49 -26.97
N CYS A 563 0.13 24.48 -27.33
CA CYS A 563 -0.92 23.93 -26.48
C CYS A 563 -0.51 22.50 -26.12
N ARG A 564 -0.09 22.29 -24.86
CA ARG A 564 0.36 20.99 -24.37
C ARG A 564 -0.83 20.04 -24.23
N LEU A 565 -1.17 19.39 -25.35
CA LEU A 565 -2.08 18.25 -25.41
C LEU A 565 -1.57 17.18 -24.44
N SER A 566 -2.14 17.19 -23.23
CA SER A 566 -1.74 16.27 -22.17
C SER A 566 -2.40 14.93 -22.45
N LEU A 567 -1.60 13.88 -22.50
CA LEU A 567 -2.09 12.54 -22.83
C LEU A 567 -2.73 11.93 -21.58
N VAL A 568 -4.02 11.61 -21.64
CA VAL A 568 -4.80 11.18 -20.47
C VAL A 568 -5.19 9.73 -20.59
N VAL A 569 -5.05 8.99 -19.49
CA VAL A 569 -5.63 7.65 -19.33
C VAL A 569 -6.99 7.75 -18.64
N ILE A 570 -8.05 7.42 -19.38
CA ILE A 570 -9.46 7.44 -18.97
C ILE A 570 -9.97 6.00 -18.87
N VAL A 571 -10.63 5.65 -17.77
CA VAL A 571 -10.95 4.24 -17.46
C VAL A 571 -12.27 4.09 -16.70
N ALA A 572 -12.90 2.93 -16.81
CA ALA A 572 -13.86 2.47 -15.81
C ALA A 572 -13.13 2.11 -14.50
N GLY A 573 -13.29 2.94 -13.47
CA GLY A 573 -12.70 2.68 -12.15
C GLY A 573 -13.47 1.61 -11.36
N LEU A 574 -12.82 1.00 -10.37
CA LEU A 574 -13.57 0.41 -9.25
C LEU A 574 -14.37 1.54 -8.57
N PRO A 575 -15.64 1.30 -8.15
CA PRO A 575 -16.60 2.37 -7.90
C PRO A 575 -16.19 3.26 -6.71
N LEU A 576 -15.74 4.47 -7.05
CA LEU A 576 -15.64 5.64 -6.19
C LEU A 576 -16.73 6.63 -6.64
N LYS A 577 -17.80 6.73 -5.85
CA LYS A 577 -18.79 7.81 -5.88
C LYS A 577 -18.84 8.34 -4.44
N THR A 578 -18.54 9.61 -4.15
CA THR A 578 -19.25 10.83 -4.60
C THR A 578 -20.74 10.70 -4.31
N VAL A 579 -21.15 11.11 -3.11
CA VAL A 579 -22.54 11.04 -2.66
C VAL A 579 -23.36 12.13 -3.33
N SER A 580 -24.39 11.75 -4.08
CA SER A 580 -25.49 12.66 -4.44
C SER A 580 -26.56 12.52 -3.35
N CYS A 581 -26.82 13.59 -2.61
CA CYS A 581 -27.94 13.64 -1.67
C CYS A 581 -29.19 14.17 -2.37
N ASP A 582 -30.15 13.30 -2.63
CA ASP A 582 -31.50 13.70 -3.03
C ASP A 582 -32.21 14.31 -1.80
N CYS A 583 -32.11 15.63 -1.63
CA CYS A 583 -32.87 16.36 -0.63
C CYS A 583 -34.26 16.71 -1.17
N GLU A 584 -35.29 16.00 -0.71
CA GLU A 584 -36.68 16.35 -0.96
C GLU A 584 -37.00 17.76 -0.44
N ARG A 585 -37.71 18.57 -1.24
CA ARG A 585 -38.16 19.90 -0.81
C ARG A 585 -39.35 19.76 0.15
N GLN A 586 -39.15 20.06 1.43
CA GLN A 586 -40.25 20.48 2.29
C GLN A 586 -40.45 22.00 2.18
N GLU A 587 -41.66 22.43 1.82
CA GLU A 587 -42.04 23.85 1.87
C GLU A 587 -42.22 24.31 3.32
N VAL A 588 -41.67 25.47 3.66
CA VAL A 588 -42.02 26.21 4.88
C VAL A 588 -42.39 27.65 4.47
N LYS A 589 -43.50 28.17 5.01
CA LYS A 589 -44.07 29.47 4.61
C LYS A 589 -43.88 30.56 5.67
N SER A 590 -43.50 31.74 5.18
CA SER A 590 -43.94 33.08 5.61
C SER A 590 -43.76 33.57 7.06
N SER A 591 -42.78 34.45 7.25
CA SER A 591 -42.91 35.82 7.83
C SER A 591 -41.63 36.59 7.48
N ARG A 592 -41.61 37.80 6.91
CA ARG A 592 -42.25 39.09 7.27
C ARG A 592 -41.70 39.75 8.54
N ASP A 593 -41.03 40.91 8.46
CA ASP A 593 -40.36 41.54 7.27
C ASP A 593 -38.83 41.71 7.50
N ASP A 594 -38.13 42.83 7.80
CA ASP A 594 -38.44 44.27 7.96
C ASP A 594 -37.18 45.13 7.57
N GLU A 595 -37.43 46.35 7.05
CA GLU A 595 -36.61 47.56 6.72
C GLU A 595 -35.08 47.80 6.96
N ASN A 596 -34.49 48.57 6.00
CA ASN A 596 -33.35 49.56 6.05
C ASN A 596 -31.90 49.11 6.39
N GLY A 597 -30.81 49.63 5.79
CA GLY A 597 -30.59 50.55 4.66
C GLY A 597 -29.21 51.26 4.67
N TRP A 598 -28.73 51.80 3.52
CA TRP A 598 -27.52 52.68 3.33
C TRP A 598 -26.12 52.06 3.59
N ILE A 599 -24.97 52.59 3.13
CA ILE A 599 -24.50 53.12 1.81
C ILE A 599 -22.92 53.17 1.82
N ASP A 600 -22.28 53.43 0.67
CA ASP A 600 -20.82 53.43 0.34
C ASP A 600 -19.80 54.09 1.31
N GLY A 601 -18.48 53.80 1.17
CA GLY A 601 -17.42 54.52 1.91
C GLY A 601 -15.92 54.14 1.68
N GLU A 602 -15.27 54.85 0.75
CA GLU A 602 -13.87 54.81 0.26
C GLU A 602 -12.61 54.66 1.18
N THR A 603 -11.68 53.78 0.75
CA THR A 603 -10.20 53.95 0.51
C THR A 603 -9.13 54.39 1.56
N ARG A 604 -7.86 54.03 1.25
CA ARG A 604 -6.53 54.62 1.67
C ARG A 604 -6.05 54.29 3.11
N SER A 605 -4.74 54.28 3.44
CA SER A 605 -3.48 54.65 2.73
C SER A 605 -2.22 53.90 3.25
N GLN A 606 -1.15 53.78 2.44
CA GLN A 606 0.26 53.60 2.89
C GLN A 606 0.99 54.96 3.00
N PRO A 607 2.20 55.01 3.61
CA PRO A 607 3.37 55.46 2.82
C PRO A 607 4.76 54.87 3.19
N ASP A 608 5.51 54.48 2.15
CA ASP A 608 6.90 54.85 1.77
C ASP A 608 8.15 54.89 2.70
N PHE A 609 9.17 54.13 2.25
CA PHE A 609 10.62 54.43 2.07
C PHE A 609 11.56 54.95 3.19
N THR A 610 12.75 54.32 3.28
CA THR A 610 14.09 54.97 3.17
C THR A 610 15.21 53.93 2.93
N LEU A 611 16.48 54.34 2.65
CA LEU A 611 17.55 53.48 2.11
C LEU A 611 18.99 53.81 2.60
N SER A 612 19.85 52.78 2.69
CA SER A 612 21.33 52.80 2.66
C SER A 612 22.10 53.40 3.88
N PRO A 613 23.44 53.20 4.06
CA PRO A 613 24.41 52.37 3.31
C PRO A 613 25.28 51.39 4.18
N LEU A 614 26.23 50.68 3.54
CA LEU A 614 27.28 49.81 4.12
C LEU A 614 28.51 50.57 4.66
N PRO A 615 29.39 49.90 5.45
CA PRO A 615 30.78 49.69 4.98
C PRO A 615 31.30 48.23 5.16
N SER A 616 32.62 48.00 4.98
CA SER A 616 33.21 46.72 4.53
C SER A 616 34.53 46.27 5.22
N LEU A 617 34.99 45.05 4.90
CA LEU A 617 36.32 44.43 5.19
C LEU A 617 36.49 43.83 6.62
N SER A 618 37.37 42.84 6.88
CA SER A 618 38.51 42.28 6.10
C SER A 618 38.68 40.74 6.23
N LEU A 619 39.65 40.16 5.49
CA LEU A 619 39.97 38.72 5.47
C LEU A 619 40.86 38.24 6.63
N SER A 620 40.80 36.93 6.96
CA SER A 620 42.04 36.13 7.17
C SER A 620 41.83 34.61 7.11
N LEU A 621 42.79 33.91 6.51
CA LEU A 621 43.08 32.47 6.62
C LEU A 621 44.59 32.34 6.93
N PRO A 622 45.02 31.25 7.59
CA PRO A 622 46.13 30.50 6.97
C PRO A 622 46.03 28.97 7.11
N ASN A 623 46.82 28.27 6.26
CA ASN A 623 46.97 26.81 6.24
C ASN A 623 47.98 26.30 7.28
N SER A 624 47.90 25.00 7.63
CA SER A 624 49.06 24.08 7.48
C SER A 624 48.72 22.59 7.72
N HIS A 625 49.34 21.71 6.93
CA HIS A 625 49.39 20.24 7.08
C HIS A 625 50.66 19.82 7.90
N PRO A 626 51.14 18.55 7.87
CA PRO A 626 50.59 17.34 8.49
C PRO A 626 51.64 16.60 9.37
N ASN A 627 51.29 15.44 9.97
CA ASN A 627 52.14 14.25 10.28
C ASN A 627 51.49 13.39 11.40
N SER A 628 51.77 12.09 11.61
CA SER A 628 52.35 11.02 10.77
C SER A 628 52.33 9.66 11.52
N THR A 629 52.07 8.54 10.84
CA THR A 629 52.35 7.14 11.29
C THR A 629 51.60 6.65 12.58
N ASN A 630 51.50 5.36 12.93
CA ASN A 630 52.16 4.17 12.40
C ASN A 630 51.31 2.87 12.47
N GLN A 631 51.83 1.83 11.80
CA GLN A 631 51.48 0.39 11.72
C GLN A 631 50.74 -0.31 12.90
N GLY A 632 49.95 -1.36 12.60
CA GLY A 632 49.59 -2.41 13.58
C GLY A 632 48.47 -3.40 13.18
N SER A 633 48.79 -4.64 12.79
CA SER A 633 47.87 -5.79 12.59
C SER A 633 48.69 -7.11 12.68
N PRO A 634 48.13 -8.34 12.71
CA PRO A 634 46.74 -8.82 12.82
C PRO A 634 46.56 -9.86 13.98
N ILE A 635 45.96 -11.05 13.74
CA ILE A 635 45.73 -12.23 14.65
C ILE A 635 44.47 -12.03 15.55
N SER A 636 43.30 -12.67 15.34
CA SER A 636 42.88 -14.11 15.36
C SER A 636 42.88 -14.74 16.77
N LEU A 637 42.04 -15.71 17.18
CA LEU A 637 41.23 -16.74 16.49
C LEU A 637 40.19 -17.32 17.51
N LEU A 638 39.33 -18.28 17.11
CA LEU A 638 38.41 -19.13 17.94
C LEU A 638 37.17 -18.39 18.52
N ASP A 639 35.91 -18.80 18.35
CA ASP A 639 35.16 -20.09 18.45
C ASP A 639 34.50 -20.31 19.83
N ALA A 640 33.15 -20.34 19.87
CA ALA A 640 32.35 -21.22 20.73
C ALA A 640 30.82 -21.11 20.46
N THR A 641 30.27 -22.18 19.91
CA THR A 641 28.86 -22.54 19.74
C THR A 641 27.94 -22.44 20.97
N SER A 642 26.70 -21.98 20.73
CA SER A 642 25.39 -22.48 21.25
C SER A 642 25.12 -22.72 22.75
N CYS A 643 23.96 -22.25 23.26
CA CYS A 643 22.78 -23.12 23.55
C CYS A 643 21.58 -22.45 24.27
N PHE A 644 20.37 -22.92 23.91
CA PHE A 644 19.14 -23.08 24.74
C PHE A 644 18.46 -21.90 25.51
N SER A 645 17.36 -21.43 24.89
CA SER A 645 15.96 -21.60 25.36
C SER A 645 15.24 -20.62 26.33
N ASN A 646 14.01 -20.30 25.94
CA ASN A 646 12.77 -20.14 26.73
C ASN A 646 12.77 -19.41 28.09
N SER A 647 12.45 -18.12 28.06
CA SER A 647 11.34 -17.47 28.80
C SER A 647 11.37 -15.96 28.49
N GLY A 648 10.31 -15.16 28.65
CA GLY A 648 8.91 -15.41 29.04
C GLY A 648 8.11 -14.12 28.80
N ALA A 649 6.78 -14.15 28.85
CA ALA A 649 5.96 -12.98 28.52
C ALA A 649 5.90 -11.96 29.67
N ALA A 650 6.14 -10.66 29.38
CA ALA A 650 5.45 -9.50 29.96
C ALA A 650 5.98 -8.18 29.38
N ILE A 651 5.14 -7.47 28.62
CA ILE A 651 4.60 -6.11 28.86
C ILE A 651 3.44 -5.91 27.87
#